data_AF-A0A355V7H7-F1
#
_entry.id   AF-A0A355V7H7-F1
#
_cell.length_a   1.000
_cell.length_b   1.000
_cell.length_c   1.000
_cell.angle_alpha   90.00
_cell.angle_beta   90.00
_cell.angle_gamma   90.00
#
_symmetry.space_group_name_H-M   'P 1'
#
loop_
_entity.id
_entity.type
_entity.pdbx_description
1 polymer ?
#
loop_
_entity_poly.entity_id
_entity_poly.type
_entity_poly.pdbx_seq_one_letter_code
_entity_poly.pdbx_strand_id
1 'polypeptide(L)'
;MTNWLSEPVETLLLNNDYPFEDPEAQSRFRLQTDVLVIGSGYGAAMAALALLEPDRQGRRISQKLWVFERGNEYVPDDFPKTMADLPGLIGTDKVNPAGLWDVRAGDGVVTITGRGIGGTSLVNANVAARPAPDVVNRWPSKLNSTPWSQRLAAHYPKLEKLLGVSVQPDVDHSVSFRALRGSADRLGSVAAPAPVTINFSGPTEHSADHEPCNLCGNCVMGCHSGAKGSLNMNAWPLAKQLGAALYSGVTVSSIQRGENGRWLVHCHVSSRDELALVVDVGHVIVAAGTLGSTEILSRSRDKHGLALSSQLGKRFSTNGDALVFAAGQNAIVSQEASIPGEQPPASQPGPTISGMAMIDLADPQGSASAVTLEDAVIPYALREVWQEMLVSQLLLRKFADGAVSAWHHNNQKHDPLARSKELGEHSQALLIMGLDESNGELAWESNQLRPVWRRDGSSDYFKRLDKRFRSDEKTVFDGGLFAQNMISQPLPPGFEGVVEGADELAGQLLSVHPLGGCAMAESAETGVVNALGQVFCGESGEGVYEHLYVLDGAIIPEAIGTNPLLTIAALSYELAGQLRSMLPGDSDSEAGESFPPLQEAYRKIPPGALKHIPVSSELSVEADFSERMVLHLSDSKRSMFPWSRPATAGVDQLNRLLAGRLSGLDRLPETTRAMALDVVFSFAGEQSLDRWLEKPRQPLSAVAALSMDTVGGILTTVDAHLTQVLELKGEVRLGALQPVGRVRHALRTVSAILRYLRYRGMDLWVRLPKRLARWLLPARTWQLRYGDNAQAVRREASILKEIRTFWRIGSLQAERRYLEYEFKSANGVVISGRKTLAYGLGLPDLLKGLLVLPVTISAGSRSLKSALELDVQRITNGPSVLQVTRSPNLPTSVLSMGGFAMYFLRMIMSTHFWSFGAPSYEHFAERRQLETSERQGRFYEPPEVVYYGRGGAGQSTPREKYERAGFRNGKPSPVSRLVRYQPGSGDTAGRRSILLVHGLAHSSRVFWTDTIACNFVQYFLDNNYDVWIL
;
A
#
# COMPACT_ATOMS: atom_id res chain seq x y z
N MET A 1 18.43 18.46 -13.31
CA MET A 1 16.99 18.77 -13.51
C MET A 1 16.91 19.81 -14.60
N THR A 2 15.86 19.74 -15.40
CA THR A 2 15.63 20.55 -16.59
C THR A 2 15.02 21.90 -16.19
N ASN A 3 15.45 22.99 -16.83
CA ASN A 3 14.97 24.36 -16.57
C ASN A 3 14.36 24.96 -17.86
N TRP A 4 13.32 24.30 -18.38
CA TRP A 4 12.64 24.70 -19.60
C TRP A 4 11.58 25.76 -19.34
N LEU A 5 10.66 25.47 -18.42
CA LEU A 5 9.49 26.30 -18.14
C LEU A 5 9.69 27.13 -16.89
N SER A 6 10.36 26.58 -15.89
CA SER A 6 10.63 27.20 -14.61
C SER A 6 12.11 27.49 -14.39
N GLU A 7 12.37 28.44 -13.50
CA GLU A 7 13.68 28.65 -12.90
C GLU A 7 13.68 28.09 -11.48
N PRO A 8 14.78 27.48 -11.00
CA PRO A 8 14.91 27.17 -9.58
C PRO A 8 14.81 28.44 -8.73
N VAL A 9 14.20 28.35 -7.55
CA VAL A 9 14.08 29.49 -6.63
C VAL A 9 15.43 30.09 -6.25
N GLU A 10 16.51 29.31 -6.26
CA GLU A 10 17.86 29.80 -6.03
C GLU A 10 18.29 30.83 -7.09
N THR A 11 17.86 30.68 -8.34
CA THR A 11 18.10 31.67 -9.39
C THR A 11 17.38 32.98 -9.09
N LEU A 12 16.14 32.91 -8.59
CA LEU A 12 15.41 34.09 -8.15
C LEU A 12 16.13 34.81 -7.01
N LEU A 13 16.64 34.07 -6.03
CA LEU A 13 17.40 34.62 -4.91
C LEU A 13 18.70 35.28 -5.39
N LEU A 14 19.45 34.63 -6.28
CA LEU A 14 20.68 35.17 -6.86
C LEU A 14 20.43 36.44 -7.68
N ASN A 15 19.39 36.47 -8.50
CA ASN A 15 19.05 37.62 -9.34
C ASN A 15 18.56 38.84 -8.54
N ASN A 16 18.28 38.68 -7.25
CA ASN A 16 17.84 39.76 -6.35
C ASN A 16 18.83 40.00 -5.20
N ASP A 17 20.09 39.58 -5.34
CA ASP A 17 21.16 39.82 -4.37
C ASP A 17 20.85 39.29 -2.95
N TYR A 18 20.27 38.10 -2.85
CA TYR A 18 19.97 37.48 -1.56
C TYR A 18 21.23 37.30 -0.69
N PRO A 19 21.23 37.75 0.58
CA PRO A 19 22.43 37.76 1.42
C PRO A 19 22.71 36.38 2.04
N PHE A 20 23.23 35.43 1.26
CA PHE A 20 23.47 34.05 1.70
C PHE A 20 24.38 33.89 2.94
N GLU A 21 25.25 34.87 3.22
CA GLU A 21 26.23 34.80 4.31
C GLU A 21 25.82 35.56 5.60
N ASP A 22 24.74 36.35 5.58
CA ASP A 22 24.34 37.21 6.69
C ASP A 22 22.90 36.88 7.17
N PRO A 23 22.74 36.10 8.26
CA PRO A 23 21.43 35.74 8.80
C PRO A 23 20.57 36.94 9.24
N GLU A 24 21.19 38.03 9.70
CA GLU A 24 20.46 39.23 10.10
C GLU A 24 19.89 39.93 8.87
N ALA A 25 20.69 40.07 7.81
CA ALA A 25 20.23 40.61 6.53
C ALA A 25 19.16 39.71 5.88
N GLN A 26 19.30 38.38 5.93
CA GLN A 26 18.30 37.42 5.45
C GLN A 26 16.93 37.65 6.10
N SER A 27 16.92 37.86 7.42
CA SER A 27 15.67 38.08 8.17
C SER A 27 14.91 39.33 7.72
N ARG A 28 15.60 40.32 7.14
CA ARG A 28 15.05 41.60 6.64
C ARG A 28 14.82 41.61 5.13
N PHE A 29 15.44 40.70 4.39
CA PHE A 29 15.33 40.63 2.93
C PHE A 29 13.90 40.27 2.52
N ARG A 30 13.34 41.03 1.57
CA ARG A 30 11.99 40.81 1.04
C ARG A 30 12.04 40.87 -0.48
N LEU A 31 11.52 39.83 -1.14
CA LEU A 31 11.20 39.89 -2.56
C LEU A 31 9.86 40.60 -2.75
N GLN A 32 9.62 41.16 -3.94
CA GLN A 32 8.37 41.86 -4.25
C GLN A 32 7.80 41.40 -5.59
N THR A 33 6.49 41.14 -5.63
CA THR A 33 5.73 40.88 -6.86
C THR A 33 4.29 41.36 -6.72
N ASP A 34 3.58 41.58 -7.81
CA ASP A 34 2.21 42.12 -7.77
C ASP A 34 1.19 41.01 -7.56
N VAL A 35 1.33 39.90 -8.28
CA VAL A 35 0.47 38.71 -8.18
C VAL A 35 1.34 37.48 -7.95
N LEU A 36 1.02 36.71 -6.91
CA LEU A 36 1.62 35.41 -6.65
C LEU A 36 0.56 34.30 -6.73
N VAL A 37 0.76 33.37 -7.65
CA VAL A 37 0.01 32.11 -7.73
C VAL A 37 0.83 31.01 -7.06
N ILE A 38 0.23 30.32 -6.09
CA ILE A 38 0.89 29.26 -5.33
C ILE A 38 0.42 27.90 -5.83
N GLY A 39 1.35 27.07 -6.28
CA GLY A 39 1.11 25.79 -6.95
C GLY A 39 1.11 25.94 -8.47
N SER A 40 1.22 24.80 -9.16
CA SER A 40 1.24 24.75 -10.63
C SER A 40 0.28 23.72 -11.25
N GLY A 41 -0.75 23.31 -10.50
CA GLY A 41 -1.80 22.41 -10.99
C GLY A 41 -2.86 23.09 -11.88
N TYR A 42 -3.97 22.40 -12.15
CA TYR A 42 -5.06 22.91 -13.00
C TYR A 42 -5.59 24.27 -12.55
N GLY A 43 -5.82 24.45 -11.24
CA GLY A 43 -6.32 25.71 -10.70
C GLY A 43 -5.37 26.87 -10.95
N ALA A 44 -4.08 26.67 -10.65
CA ALA A 44 -3.03 27.65 -10.86
C ALA A 44 -2.83 28.01 -12.34
N ALA A 45 -2.74 26.99 -13.21
CA ALA A 45 -2.51 27.20 -14.64
C ALA A 45 -3.65 27.98 -15.28
N MET A 46 -4.89 27.61 -14.97
CA MET A 46 -6.06 28.30 -15.50
C MET A 46 -6.23 29.70 -14.91
N ALA A 47 -5.93 29.89 -13.62
CA ALA A 47 -5.93 31.21 -13.01
C ALA A 47 -4.91 32.14 -13.65
N ALA A 48 -3.66 31.68 -13.84
CA ALA A 48 -2.62 32.46 -14.48
C ALA A 48 -2.98 32.83 -15.92
N LEU A 49 -3.45 31.86 -16.71
CA LEU A 49 -3.87 32.09 -18.10
C LEU A 49 -5.06 33.06 -18.21
N ALA A 50 -6.07 32.93 -17.35
CA ALA A 50 -7.20 33.84 -17.33
C ALA A 50 -6.79 35.29 -17.00
N LEU A 51 -5.81 35.47 -16.11
CA LEU A 51 -5.27 36.79 -15.75
C LEU A 51 -4.43 37.42 -16.88
N LEU A 52 -3.64 36.61 -17.59
CA LEU A 52 -2.72 37.07 -18.64
C LEU A 52 -3.41 37.36 -19.97
N GLU A 53 -4.62 36.85 -20.17
CA GLU A 53 -5.43 37.16 -21.34
C GLU A 53 -5.91 38.61 -21.37
N PRO A 54 -6.12 39.20 -22.57
CA PRO A 54 -6.76 40.49 -22.69
C PRO A 54 -8.21 40.46 -22.16
N ASP A 55 -8.62 41.49 -21.44
CA ASP A 55 -9.99 41.67 -20.99
C ASP A 55 -10.96 42.00 -22.15
N ARG A 56 -12.24 42.22 -21.85
CA ARG A 56 -13.25 42.54 -22.88
C ARG A 56 -12.96 43.86 -23.61
N GLN A 57 -12.15 44.73 -23.03
CA GLN A 57 -11.71 46.00 -23.58
C GLN A 57 -10.34 45.88 -24.29
N GLY A 58 -9.78 44.66 -24.40
CA GLY A 58 -8.48 44.40 -25.02
C GLY A 58 -7.27 44.73 -24.14
N ARG A 59 -7.48 45.03 -22.85
CA ARG A 59 -6.39 45.41 -21.93
C ARG A 59 -5.76 44.18 -21.30
N ARG A 60 -4.44 44.18 -21.17
CA ARG A 60 -3.70 43.16 -20.40
C ARG A 60 -3.36 43.71 -19.02
N ILE A 61 -3.25 42.82 -18.04
CA ILE A 61 -2.78 43.23 -16.70
C ILE A 61 -1.37 43.83 -16.81
N SER A 62 -1.13 44.94 -16.11
CA SER A 62 0.20 45.55 -16.03
C SER A 62 1.07 44.99 -14.90
N GLN A 63 0.48 44.10 -14.10
CA GLN A 63 1.09 43.51 -12.91
C GLN A 63 2.03 42.36 -13.26
N LYS A 64 3.12 42.23 -12.50
CA LYS A 64 4.00 41.06 -12.58
C LYS A 64 3.35 39.85 -11.92
N LEU A 65 3.29 38.73 -12.65
CA LEU A 65 2.73 37.46 -12.17
C LEU A 65 3.84 36.43 -11.95
N TRP A 66 4.00 36.01 -10.69
CA TRP A 66 4.88 34.91 -10.30
C TRP A 66 4.09 33.66 -9.96
N VAL A 67 4.67 32.50 -10.25
CA VAL A 67 4.12 31.19 -9.90
C VAL A 67 5.15 30.42 -9.09
N PHE A 68 4.78 29.96 -7.91
CA PHE A 68 5.66 29.19 -7.02
C PHE A 68 5.20 27.73 -6.94
N GLU A 69 6.07 26.80 -7.32
CA GLU A 69 5.85 25.36 -7.24
C GLU A 69 6.86 24.70 -6.30
N ARG A 70 6.37 23.83 -5.41
CA ARG A 70 7.22 23.13 -4.45
C ARG A 70 8.03 22.00 -5.07
N GLY A 71 7.46 21.31 -6.07
CA GLY A 71 8.09 20.20 -6.78
C GLY A 71 9.02 20.65 -7.89
N ASN A 72 9.53 19.66 -8.62
CA ASN A 72 10.47 19.88 -9.73
C ASN A 72 9.77 20.04 -11.08
N GLU A 73 10.54 20.42 -12.09
CA GLU A 73 10.12 20.31 -13.48
C GLU A 73 10.44 18.91 -14.03
N TYR A 74 9.47 18.30 -14.73
CA TYR A 74 9.58 16.98 -15.34
C TYR A 74 9.34 17.08 -16.84
N VAL A 75 10.26 16.51 -17.63
CA VAL A 75 10.08 16.28 -19.07
C VAL A 75 9.87 14.78 -19.35
N PRO A 76 9.46 14.35 -20.57
CA PRO A 76 9.10 12.96 -20.86
C PRO A 76 10.14 11.91 -20.44
N ASP A 77 11.43 12.25 -20.56
CA ASP A 77 12.53 11.38 -20.16
C ASP A 77 12.67 11.21 -18.65
N ASP A 78 12.10 12.08 -17.81
CA ASP A 78 12.23 12.06 -16.34
C ASP A 78 11.21 11.15 -15.64
N PHE A 79 10.26 10.58 -16.38
CA PHE A 79 9.23 9.72 -15.80
C PHE A 79 9.74 8.28 -15.57
N PRO A 80 9.29 7.61 -14.50
CA PRO A 80 9.76 6.28 -14.16
C PRO A 80 9.40 5.28 -15.26
N LYS A 81 10.34 4.39 -15.54
CA LYS A 81 10.22 3.35 -16.55
C LYS A 81 9.93 2.00 -15.90
N THR A 82 10.41 1.82 -14.68
CA THR A 82 10.24 0.60 -13.88
C THR A 82 9.84 0.94 -12.45
N MET A 83 9.48 -0.06 -11.66
CA MET A 83 9.27 0.10 -10.21
C MET A 83 10.48 0.67 -9.49
N ALA A 84 11.68 0.43 -10.02
CA ALA A 84 12.91 0.83 -9.36
C ALA A 84 13.11 2.35 -9.34
N ASP A 85 12.46 3.05 -10.25
CA ASP A 85 12.52 4.50 -10.37
C ASP A 85 11.55 5.19 -9.39
N LEU A 86 10.56 4.48 -8.85
CA LEU A 86 9.50 5.06 -8.02
C LEU A 86 9.94 5.56 -6.64
N PRO A 87 10.77 4.84 -5.86
CA PRO A 87 11.13 5.29 -4.51
C PRO A 87 11.75 6.69 -4.47
N GLY A 88 12.53 7.06 -5.49
CA GLY A 88 13.13 8.40 -5.62
C GLY A 88 12.16 9.49 -6.08
N LEU A 89 10.94 9.12 -6.47
CA LEU A 89 9.90 10.01 -6.97
C LEU A 89 8.68 10.08 -6.04
N ILE A 90 8.58 9.20 -5.04
CA ILE A 90 7.55 9.25 -4.01
C ILE A 90 8.00 10.22 -2.92
N GLY A 91 7.16 11.21 -2.64
CA GLY A 91 7.30 12.21 -1.60
C GLY A 91 6.25 12.04 -0.51
N THR A 92 6.67 12.31 0.73
CA THR A 92 5.81 12.53 1.89
C THR A 92 6.23 13.87 2.54
N ASP A 93 5.68 14.22 3.69
CA ASP A 93 6.12 15.43 4.42
C ASP A 93 7.55 15.34 4.95
N LYS A 94 8.07 14.13 5.16
CA LYS A 94 9.39 13.91 5.78
C LYS A 94 10.41 13.34 4.83
N VAL A 95 9.96 12.69 3.76
CA VAL A 95 10.80 11.95 2.83
C VAL A 95 10.59 12.56 1.45
N ASN A 96 11.67 13.05 0.84
CA ASN A 96 11.67 13.58 -0.52
C ASN A 96 10.54 14.60 -0.78
N PRO A 97 10.55 15.76 -0.11
CA PRO A 97 9.48 16.77 -0.21
C PRO A 97 9.24 17.29 -1.64
N ALA A 98 10.23 17.20 -2.53
CA ALA A 98 10.13 17.58 -3.94
C ALA A 98 9.79 16.41 -4.90
N GLY A 99 9.48 15.21 -4.38
CA GLY A 99 9.12 14.04 -5.19
C GLY A 99 7.84 14.23 -6.02
N LEU A 100 7.78 13.60 -7.19
CA LEU A 100 6.68 13.67 -8.15
C LEU A 100 5.31 13.26 -7.56
N TRP A 101 5.26 12.21 -6.75
CA TRP A 101 4.03 11.78 -6.08
C TRP A 101 3.97 12.28 -4.64
N ASP A 102 2.88 12.95 -4.28
CA ASP A 102 2.52 13.25 -2.89
C ASP A 102 1.66 12.12 -2.33
N VAL A 103 2.17 11.35 -1.37
CA VAL A 103 1.38 10.34 -0.68
C VAL A 103 1.14 10.79 0.76
N ARG A 104 -0.14 11.05 1.09
CA ARG A 104 -0.57 11.34 2.47
C ARG A 104 -1.43 10.21 3.00
N ALA A 105 -0.89 9.44 3.94
CA ALA A 105 -1.62 8.42 4.67
C ALA A 105 -2.24 9.03 5.93
N GLY A 106 -3.56 8.97 6.03
CA GLY A 106 -4.30 9.46 7.18
C GLY A 106 -5.15 8.39 7.84
N ASP A 107 -6.19 8.80 8.56
CA ASP A 107 -7.11 7.87 9.23
C ASP A 107 -8.24 7.48 8.27
N GLY A 108 -8.33 6.20 7.91
CA GLY A 108 -9.35 5.67 6.99
C GLY A 108 -9.17 6.02 5.51
N VAL A 109 -8.19 6.85 5.12
CA VAL A 109 -7.94 7.26 3.73
C VAL A 109 -6.46 7.55 3.45
N VAL A 110 -6.03 7.22 2.24
CA VAL A 110 -4.74 7.60 1.63
C VAL A 110 -5.03 8.43 0.39
N THR A 111 -4.38 9.58 0.28
CA THR A 111 -4.48 10.43 -0.92
C THR A 111 -3.18 10.38 -1.72
N ILE A 112 -3.28 10.32 -3.05
CA ILE A 112 -2.14 10.38 -3.96
C ILE A 112 -2.36 11.52 -4.96
N THR A 113 -1.46 12.51 -4.99
CA THR A 113 -1.49 13.63 -5.95
C THR A 113 -0.12 13.85 -6.59
N GLY A 114 -0.05 14.68 -7.65
CA GLY A 114 1.22 15.02 -8.29
C GLY A 114 1.81 16.35 -7.77
N ARG A 115 3.14 16.43 -7.70
CA ARG A 115 3.92 17.62 -7.37
C ARG A 115 4.92 17.92 -8.49
N GLY A 116 5.16 19.19 -8.77
CA GLY A 116 6.02 19.63 -9.88
C GLY A 116 5.25 20.47 -10.90
N ILE A 117 5.96 21.05 -11.87
CA ILE A 117 5.38 22.00 -12.84
C ILE A 117 4.28 21.29 -13.66
N GLY A 118 3.03 21.56 -13.30
CA GLY A 118 1.84 20.91 -13.85
C GLY A 118 1.00 20.12 -12.84
N GLY A 119 1.49 19.93 -11.61
CA GLY A 119 0.82 19.21 -10.52
C GLY A 119 0.36 17.81 -10.93
N THR A 120 -0.83 17.42 -10.49
CA THR A 120 -1.41 16.09 -10.78
C THR A 120 -1.63 15.81 -12.28
N SER A 121 -1.60 16.82 -13.17
CA SER A 121 -1.69 16.55 -14.62
C SER A 121 -0.52 15.68 -15.13
N LEU A 122 0.62 15.71 -14.44
CA LEU A 122 1.79 14.88 -14.77
C LEU A 122 1.47 13.39 -14.62
N VAL A 123 0.65 13.00 -13.63
CA VAL A 123 0.45 11.61 -13.20
C VAL A 123 -1.01 11.14 -13.17
N ASN A 124 -1.98 11.96 -13.63
CA ASN A 124 -3.38 11.53 -13.74
C ASN A 124 -3.64 10.64 -14.97
N ALA A 125 -4.88 10.19 -15.12
CA ALA A 125 -5.30 9.34 -16.23
C ALA A 125 -5.96 10.11 -17.41
N ASN A 126 -5.81 11.43 -17.47
CA ASN A 126 -6.25 12.32 -18.57
C ASN A 126 -7.74 12.59 -18.76
N VAL A 127 -8.64 11.97 -18.00
CA VAL A 127 -10.08 12.11 -18.29
C VAL A 127 -10.60 13.50 -17.94
N ALA A 128 -11.02 14.23 -18.98
CA ALA A 128 -11.57 15.58 -18.94
C ALA A 128 -13.10 15.56 -19.02
N ALA A 129 -13.74 14.78 -18.15
CA ALA A 129 -15.19 14.66 -18.12
C ALA A 129 -15.85 15.94 -17.58
N ARG A 130 -17.04 16.25 -18.12
CA ARG A 130 -17.88 17.35 -17.62
C ARG A 130 -18.78 16.81 -16.50
N PRO A 131 -18.94 17.53 -15.38
CA PRO A 131 -19.81 17.10 -14.28
C PRO A 131 -21.28 17.21 -14.68
N ALA A 132 -22.13 16.45 -14.00
CA ALA A 132 -23.58 16.55 -14.18
C ALA A 132 -24.07 17.97 -13.80
N PRO A 133 -24.95 18.61 -14.61
CA PRO A 133 -25.37 19.99 -14.35
C PRO A 133 -26.04 20.22 -12.99
N ASP A 134 -26.83 19.26 -12.52
CA ASP A 134 -27.53 19.31 -11.24
C ASP A 134 -26.56 19.34 -10.05
N VAL A 135 -25.43 18.62 -10.15
CA VAL A 135 -24.40 18.59 -9.12
C VAL A 135 -23.79 19.96 -8.89
N VAL A 136 -23.28 20.60 -9.95
CA VAL A 136 -22.62 21.91 -9.82
C VAL A 136 -23.61 23.05 -9.50
N ASN A 137 -24.89 22.88 -9.86
CA ASN A 137 -25.92 23.89 -9.57
C ASN A 137 -26.38 23.91 -8.11
N ARG A 138 -26.01 22.91 -7.30
CA ARG A 138 -26.21 22.95 -5.84
C ARG A 138 -25.22 23.89 -5.13
N TRP A 139 -24.15 24.30 -5.81
CA TRP A 139 -23.13 25.12 -5.20
C TRP A 139 -23.62 26.56 -4.96
N PRO A 140 -23.13 27.23 -3.91
CA PRO A 140 -23.47 28.61 -3.60
C PRO A 140 -23.27 29.54 -4.81
N SER A 141 -24.26 30.37 -5.11
CA SER A 141 -24.17 31.40 -6.15
C SER A 141 -24.58 32.76 -5.57
N LYS A 142 -23.59 33.65 -5.36
CA LYS A 142 -23.85 35.06 -4.99
C LYS A 142 -23.78 36.02 -6.17
N LEU A 143 -23.13 35.63 -7.26
CA LEU A 143 -22.94 36.47 -8.43
C LEU A 143 -23.76 35.99 -9.61
N ASN A 144 -24.83 36.73 -9.86
CA ASN A 144 -25.81 36.56 -10.93
C ASN A 144 -26.67 35.28 -10.80
N SER A 145 -27.93 35.39 -11.21
CA SER A 145 -28.91 34.30 -11.25
C SER A 145 -28.54 33.17 -12.23
N THR A 146 -27.35 33.20 -12.83
CA THR A 146 -26.88 32.23 -13.82
C THR A 146 -26.37 30.98 -13.10
N PRO A 147 -26.93 29.79 -13.37
CA PRO A 147 -26.48 28.55 -12.76
C PRO A 147 -25.01 28.23 -13.09
N TRP A 148 -24.30 27.59 -12.15
CA TRP A 148 -22.90 27.19 -12.33
C TRP A 148 -22.68 26.33 -13.57
N SER A 149 -23.61 25.41 -13.88
CA SER A 149 -23.52 24.58 -15.07
C SER A 149 -23.40 25.40 -16.35
N GLN A 150 -24.11 26.54 -16.44
CA GLN A 150 -24.06 27.42 -17.59
C GLN A 150 -22.78 28.27 -17.60
N ARG A 151 -22.34 28.75 -16.43
CA ARG A 151 -21.08 29.53 -16.30
C ARG A 151 -19.88 28.69 -16.72
N LEU A 152 -19.77 27.46 -16.21
CA LEU A 152 -18.69 26.54 -16.56
C LEU A 152 -18.77 26.09 -18.03
N ALA A 153 -19.98 25.83 -18.54
CA ALA A 153 -20.18 25.41 -19.93
C ALA A 153 -19.69 26.43 -20.96
N ALA A 154 -19.71 27.72 -20.64
CA ALA A 154 -19.19 28.77 -21.51
C ALA A 154 -17.68 28.63 -21.79
N HIS A 155 -16.93 28.00 -20.88
CA HIS A 155 -15.47 27.87 -20.98
C HIS A 155 -15.01 26.53 -21.52
N TYR A 156 -15.83 25.47 -21.45
CA TYR A 156 -15.39 24.12 -21.85
C TYR A 156 -14.79 24.04 -23.25
N PRO A 157 -15.41 24.57 -24.34
CA PRO A 157 -14.85 24.43 -25.68
C PRO A 157 -13.43 25.02 -25.81
N LYS A 158 -13.18 26.15 -25.15
CA LYS A 158 -11.89 26.83 -25.15
C LYS A 158 -10.84 26.04 -24.36
N LEU A 159 -11.21 25.59 -23.16
CA LEU A 159 -10.29 24.84 -22.30
C LEU A 159 -10.00 23.43 -22.85
N GLU A 160 -11.00 22.78 -23.45
CA GLU A 160 -10.83 21.49 -24.14
C GLU A 160 -9.85 21.61 -25.31
N LYS A 161 -9.93 22.71 -26.09
CA LYS A 161 -8.99 23.01 -27.16
C LYS A 161 -7.57 23.24 -26.64
N LEU A 162 -7.41 24.04 -25.58
CA LEU A 162 -6.11 24.29 -24.94
C LEU A 162 -5.48 22.99 -24.42
N LEU A 163 -6.27 22.15 -23.75
CA LEU A 163 -5.81 20.94 -23.09
C LEU A 163 -5.66 19.74 -24.05
N GLY A 164 -6.07 19.87 -25.31
CA GLY A 164 -6.02 18.79 -26.29
C GLY A 164 -7.01 17.66 -25.96
N VAL A 165 -8.21 17.99 -25.50
CA VAL A 165 -9.24 17.01 -25.18
C VAL A 165 -9.73 16.36 -26.47
N SER A 166 -9.59 15.04 -26.54
CA SER A 166 -10.02 14.21 -27.67
C SER A 166 -10.54 12.86 -27.16
N VAL A 167 -10.96 11.99 -28.07
CA VAL A 167 -11.31 10.60 -27.76
C VAL A 167 -10.33 9.68 -28.48
N GLN A 168 -10.06 8.51 -27.91
CA GLN A 168 -9.20 7.52 -28.56
C GLN A 168 -9.77 7.14 -29.94
N PRO A 169 -8.98 7.25 -31.03
CA PRO A 169 -9.36 6.71 -32.34
C PRO A 169 -9.52 5.19 -32.27
N ASP A 170 -10.52 4.66 -32.97
CA ASP A 170 -10.80 3.22 -33.02
C ASP A 170 -10.87 2.57 -31.62
N VAL A 171 -11.51 3.25 -30.66
CA VAL A 171 -11.56 2.81 -29.25
C VAL A 171 -12.10 1.38 -29.10
N ASP A 172 -12.91 0.90 -30.04
CA ASP A 172 -13.41 -0.47 -30.09
C ASP A 172 -12.32 -1.53 -30.25
N HIS A 173 -11.11 -1.16 -30.67
CA HIS A 173 -9.93 -2.03 -30.68
C HIS A 173 -9.34 -2.23 -29.28
N SER A 174 -9.57 -1.30 -28.34
CA SER A 174 -9.15 -1.46 -26.95
C SER A 174 -9.88 -2.63 -26.28
N VAL A 175 -9.11 -3.56 -25.72
CA VAL A 175 -9.64 -4.71 -24.98
C VAL A 175 -10.36 -4.25 -23.72
N SER A 176 -9.78 -3.30 -22.99
CA SER A 176 -10.35 -2.79 -21.73
C SER A 176 -11.66 -2.05 -21.98
N PHE A 177 -11.77 -1.30 -23.08
CA PHE A 177 -13.00 -0.62 -23.45
C PHE A 177 -14.12 -1.60 -23.82
N ARG A 178 -13.83 -2.64 -24.61
CA ARG A 178 -14.81 -3.69 -24.92
C ARG A 178 -15.29 -4.40 -23.66
N ALA A 179 -14.39 -4.66 -22.71
CA ALA A 179 -14.75 -5.24 -21.42
C ALA A 179 -15.63 -4.32 -20.57
N LEU A 180 -15.35 -3.02 -20.57
CA LEU A 180 -16.21 -2.01 -19.92
C LEU A 180 -17.59 -1.98 -20.56
N ARG A 181 -17.68 -1.95 -21.90
CA ARG A 181 -18.96 -2.02 -22.61
C ARG A 181 -19.77 -3.24 -22.20
N GLY A 182 -19.16 -4.42 -22.24
CA GLY A 182 -19.85 -5.65 -21.82
C GLY A 182 -20.34 -5.62 -20.36
N SER A 183 -19.55 -5.02 -19.46
CA SER A 183 -19.92 -4.86 -18.05
C SER A 183 -21.04 -3.82 -17.88
N ALA A 184 -20.95 -2.68 -18.57
CA ALA A 184 -21.95 -1.61 -18.56
C ALA A 184 -23.30 -2.09 -19.09
N ASP A 185 -23.31 -2.79 -20.23
CA ASP A 185 -24.52 -3.34 -20.84
C ASP A 185 -25.27 -4.26 -19.86
N ARG A 186 -24.52 -5.12 -19.15
CA ARG A 186 -25.07 -6.03 -18.12
C ARG A 186 -25.50 -5.32 -16.85
N LEU A 187 -25.03 -4.11 -16.61
CA LEU A 187 -25.47 -3.24 -15.53
C LEU A 187 -26.64 -2.32 -15.95
N GLY A 188 -27.09 -2.40 -17.21
CA GLY A 188 -28.17 -1.57 -17.75
C GLY A 188 -27.72 -0.17 -18.16
N SER A 189 -26.44 0.00 -18.47
CA SER A 189 -25.82 1.26 -18.89
C SER A 189 -25.15 1.13 -20.26
N VAL A 190 -24.67 2.24 -20.82
CA VAL A 190 -23.96 2.31 -22.09
C VAL A 190 -22.58 2.90 -21.85
N ALA A 191 -21.53 2.20 -22.28
CA ALA A 191 -20.18 2.72 -22.28
C ALA A 191 -19.93 3.65 -23.47
N ALA A 192 -19.26 4.77 -23.23
CA ALA A 192 -18.85 5.74 -24.23
C ALA A 192 -17.32 5.94 -24.19
N PRO A 193 -16.69 6.36 -25.31
CA PRO A 193 -15.29 6.77 -25.29
C PRO A 193 -15.08 7.91 -24.29
N ALA A 194 -14.01 7.84 -23.50
CA ALA A 194 -13.73 8.87 -22.50
C ALA A 194 -13.10 10.10 -23.17
N PRO A 195 -13.54 11.33 -22.83
CA PRO A 195 -12.82 12.53 -23.25
C PRO A 195 -11.51 12.61 -22.48
N VAL A 196 -10.37 12.57 -23.18
CA VAL A 196 -9.03 12.51 -22.60
C VAL A 196 -8.14 13.62 -23.12
N THR A 197 -7.31 14.22 -22.26
CA THR A 197 -6.23 15.16 -22.63
C THR A 197 -5.04 14.43 -23.23
N ILE A 198 -5.20 13.88 -24.44
CA ILE A 198 -4.17 13.10 -25.15
C ILE A 198 -4.14 13.52 -26.62
N ASN A 199 -2.93 13.74 -27.13
CA ASN A 199 -2.69 14.12 -28.51
C ASN A 199 -2.39 12.88 -29.38
N PHE A 200 -3.43 12.28 -29.96
CA PHE A 200 -3.31 11.06 -30.78
C PHE A 200 -2.75 11.30 -32.19
N SER A 201 -2.81 12.53 -32.70
CA SER A 201 -2.39 12.88 -34.07
C SER A 201 -1.11 13.74 -34.11
N GLY A 202 -0.40 13.84 -32.99
CA GLY A 202 0.78 14.70 -32.85
C GLY A 202 0.46 16.06 -32.21
N PRO A 203 1.41 17.01 -32.23
CA PRO A 203 1.30 18.28 -31.52
C PRO A 203 0.13 19.15 -32.00
N THR A 204 -0.46 19.90 -31.07
CA THR A 204 -1.48 20.92 -31.36
C THR A 204 -0.84 22.31 -31.46
N GLU A 205 -1.64 23.34 -31.77
CA GLU A 205 -1.15 24.72 -31.79
C GLU A 205 -0.70 25.24 -30.40
N HIS A 206 -1.27 24.68 -29.33
CA HIS A 206 -0.98 25.04 -27.94
C HIS A 206 -0.15 24.01 -27.20
N SER A 207 0.39 22.99 -27.87
CA SER A 207 1.28 22.01 -27.25
C SER A 207 2.73 22.20 -27.70
N ALA A 208 3.66 21.80 -26.84
CA ALA A 208 5.03 21.57 -27.22
C ALA A 208 5.15 20.44 -28.25
N ASP A 209 6.28 20.38 -28.95
CA ASP A 209 6.54 19.40 -29.99
C ASP A 209 6.83 18.03 -29.36
N HIS A 210 6.11 17.02 -29.81
CA HIS A 210 6.15 15.66 -29.27
C HIS A 210 5.71 14.65 -30.33
N GLU A 211 6.02 13.38 -30.14
CA GLU A 211 5.50 12.31 -30.99
C GLU A 211 4.04 12.01 -30.67
N PRO A 212 3.22 11.56 -31.64
CA PRO A 212 1.84 11.13 -31.37
C PRO A 212 1.75 10.07 -30.25
N CYS A 213 0.60 9.99 -29.58
CA CYS A 213 0.37 8.96 -28.58
C CYS A 213 0.52 7.56 -29.19
N ASN A 214 1.35 6.73 -28.54
CA ASN A 214 1.63 5.37 -28.99
C ASN A 214 0.76 4.31 -28.29
N LEU A 215 -0.24 4.71 -27.50
CA LEU A 215 -1.19 3.79 -26.83
C LEU A 215 -0.51 2.79 -25.87
N CYS A 216 0.52 3.23 -25.15
CA CYS A 216 1.32 2.37 -24.26
C CYS A 216 0.71 2.02 -22.90
N GLY A 217 -0.35 2.69 -22.44
CA GLY A 217 -1.02 2.38 -21.17
C GLY A 217 -0.34 2.90 -19.89
N ASN A 218 0.76 3.67 -19.99
CA ASN A 218 1.55 4.13 -18.83
C ASN A 218 1.16 5.52 -18.30
N CYS A 219 0.01 6.09 -18.67
CA CYS A 219 -0.32 7.51 -18.46
C CYS A 219 -0.19 7.99 -17.00
N VAL A 220 -0.53 7.14 -16.02
CA VAL A 220 -0.47 7.48 -14.59
C VAL A 220 0.94 7.43 -13.99
N MET A 221 1.90 6.90 -14.76
CA MET A 221 3.33 6.94 -14.42
C MET A 221 4.03 8.17 -15.01
N GLY A 222 3.32 8.97 -15.82
CA GLY A 222 3.91 10.00 -16.67
C GLY A 222 4.06 9.53 -18.13
N CYS A 223 4.16 10.48 -19.06
CA CYS A 223 4.15 10.19 -20.49
C CYS A 223 5.54 10.34 -21.11
N HIS A 224 6.14 9.22 -21.51
CA HIS A 224 7.47 9.18 -22.12
C HIS A 224 7.53 9.71 -23.56
N SER A 225 6.40 9.82 -24.26
CA SER A 225 6.37 10.42 -25.62
C SER A 225 6.04 11.90 -25.61
N GLY A 226 5.63 12.48 -24.47
CA GLY A 226 5.11 13.84 -24.39
C GLY A 226 3.69 14.04 -24.95
N ALA A 227 3.05 12.99 -25.48
CA ALA A 227 1.72 13.09 -26.09
C ALA A 227 0.57 13.34 -25.12
N LYS A 228 0.83 13.21 -23.82
CA LYS A 228 -0.13 13.54 -22.77
C LYS A 228 -0.26 15.06 -22.69
N GLY A 229 -1.50 15.56 -22.72
CA GLY A 229 -1.84 16.98 -22.55
C GLY A 229 -1.66 17.48 -21.11
N SER A 230 -0.61 17.03 -20.42
CA SER A 230 -0.23 17.53 -19.10
C SER A 230 0.14 19.01 -19.18
N LEU A 231 -0.04 19.75 -18.09
CA LEU A 231 0.01 21.21 -18.13
C LEU A 231 1.41 21.77 -18.47
N ASN A 232 2.48 21.00 -18.22
CA ASN A 232 3.83 21.31 -18.71
C ASN A 232 3.96 21.23 -20.23
N MET A 233 3.05 20.52 -20.92
CA MET A 233 3.08 20.39 -22.37
C MET A 233 2.23 21.44 -23.09
N ASN A 234 1.29 22.10 -22.40
CA ASN A 234 0.37 23.07 -23.01
C ASN A 234 0.24 24.40 -22.26
N ALA A 235 -0.42 24.41 -21.10
CA ALA A 235 -0.82 25.61 -20.38
C ALA A 235 0.38 26.41 -19.84
N TRP A 236 1.40 25.75 -19.30
CA TRP A 236 2.59 26.43 -18.76
C TRP A 236 3.53 26.99 -19.84
N PRO A 237 3.81 26.28 -20.96
CA PRO A 237 4.45 26.90 -22.12
C PRO A 237 3.72 28.17 -22.58
N LEU A 238 2.38 28.13 -22.64
CA LEU A 238 1.57 29.28 -23.06
C LEU A 238 1.61 30.42 -22.03
N ALA A 239 1.47 30.11 -20.74
CA ALA A 239 1.55 31.11 -19.68
C ALA A 239 2.92 31.81 -19.66
N LYS A 240 4.02 31.05 -19.87
CA LYS A 240 5.37 31.61 -19.98
C LYS A 240 5.51 32.52 -21.20
N GLN A 241 4.97 32.11 -22.36
CA GLN A 241 4.91 32.96 -23.56
C GLN A 241 4.15 34.27 -23.30
N LEU A 242 3.11 34.24 -22.47
CA LEU A 242 2.31 35.39 -22.11
C LEU A 242 2.90 36.24 -20.96
N GLY A 243 4.07 35.87 -20.42
CA GLY A 243 4.81 36.67 -19.44
C GLY A 243 4.74 36.18 -17.99
N ALA A 244 4.24 34.98 -17.71
CA ALA A 244 4.34 34.38 -16.37
C ALA A 244 5.80 34.03 -16.01
N ALA A 245 6.23 34.36 -14.81
CA ALA A 245 7.50 33.90 -14.25
C ALA A 245 7.27 32.70 -13.31
N LEU A 246 7.77 31.52 -13.69
CA LEU A 246 7.58 30.27 -12.94
C LEU A 246 8.84 29.93 -12.16
N TYR A 247 8.68 29.63 -10.87
CA TYR A 247 9.75 29.22 -9.98
C TYR A 247 9.45 27.86 -9.35
N SER A 248 10.37 26.91 -9.49
CA SER A 248 10.27 25.55 -8.93
C SER A 248 11.15 25.39 -7.69
N GLY A 249 10.90 24.33 -6.91
CA GLY A 249 11.64 24.05 -5.68
C GLY A 249 11.37 25.02 -4.53
N VAL A 250 10.22 25.72 -4.53
CA VAL A 250 9.83 26.67 -3.48
C VAL A 250 8.55 26.22 -2.77
N THR A 251 8.66 25.96 -1.47
CA THR A 251 7.52 25.61 -0.64
C THR A 251 7.00 26.85 0.09
N VAL A 252 5.76 27.24 -0.22
CA VAL A 252 5.04 28.26 0.56
C VAL A 252 4.55 27.62 1.86
N SER A 253 4.97 28.20 2.98
CA SER A 253 4.63 27.69 4.32
C SER A 253 3.38 28.36 4.88
N SER A 254 3.32 29.70 4.85
CA SER A 254 2.26 30.47 5.51
C SER A 254 2.15 31.87 4.91
N ILE A 255 1.00 32.49 5.13
CA ILE A 255 0.64 33.81 4.62
C ILE A 255 0.29 34.68 5.83
N GLN A 256 0.75 35.93 5.81
CA GLN A 256 0.53 36.90 6.87
C GLN A 256 0.05 38.22 6.26
N ARG A 257 -0.87 38.91 6.93
CA ARG A 257 -1.28 40.27 6.52
C ARG A 257 -0.13 41.24 6.80
N GLY A 258 0.30 41.99 5.77
CA GLY A 258 1.28 43.07 5.90
C GLY A 258 0.63 44.40 6.30
N GLU A 259 1.48 45.36 6.68
CA GLU A 259 1.03 46.69 7.16
C GLU A 259 0.48 47.60 6.05
N ASN A 260 0.90 47.38 4.80
CA ASN A 260 0.61 48.25 3.65
C ASN A 260 -0.57 47.78 2.79
N GLY A 261 -1.46 46.94 3.33
CA GLY A 261 -2.55 46.31 2.55
C GLY A 261 -2.09 45.19 1.61
N ARG A 262 -0.79 44.88 1.61
CA ARG A 262 -0.15 43.76 0.90
C ARG A 262 0.01 42.55 1.81
N TRP A 263 0.40 41.42 1.24
CA TRP A 263 0.57 40.14 1.92
C TRP A 263 2.03 39.74 2.03
N LEU A 264 2.42 39.24 3.19
CA LEU A 264 3.74 38.64 3.41
C LEU A 264 3.60 37.12 3.28
N VAL A 265 4.18 36.55 2.23
CA VAL A 265 4.16 35.11 1.95
C VAL A 265 5.50 34.52 2.37
N HIS A 266 5.47 33.63 3.36
CA HIS A 266 6.64 32.98 3.93
C HIS A 266 6.92 31.67 3.21
N CYS A 267 8.11 31.53 2.63
CA CYS A 267 8.52 30.37 1.86
C CYS A 267 9.87 29.82 2.34
N HIS A 268 10.19 28.62 1.90
CA HIS A 268 11.53 28.05 1.99
C HIS A 268 11.84 27.26 0.71
N VAL A 269 13.13 26.99 0.49
CA VAL A 269 13.55 26.09 -0.58
C VAL A 269 13.17 24.66 -0.19
N SER A 270 12.43 23.95 -1.04
CA SER A 270 11.86 22.63 -0.71
C SER A 270 12.91 21.56 -0.38
N SER A 271 14.14 21.72 -0.89
CA SER A 271 15.24 20.80 -0.61
C SER A 271 16.07 21.18 0.63
N ARG A 272 15.85 22.39 1.17
CA ARG A 272 16.63 23.05 2.23
C ARG A 272 15.72 23.98 3.04
N ASP A 273 14.91 23.40 3.92
CA ASP A 273 13.91 24.13 4.70
C ASP A 273 14.50 25.26 5.56
N GLU A 274 15.79 25.20 5.89
CA GLU A 274 16.53 26.25 6.58
C GLU A 274 16.67 27.54 5.77
N LEU A 275 16.62 27.46 4.43
CA LEU A 275 16.73 28.62 3.55
C LEU A 275 15.36 29.25 3.35
N ALA A 276 14.98 30.10 4.31
CA ALA A 276 13.70 30.81 4.32
C ALA A 276 13.77 32.15 3.56
N LEU A 277 12.65 32.51 2.93
CA LEU A 277 12.46 33.78 2.26
C LEU A 277 11.04 34.30 2.49
N VAL A 278 10.86 35.61 2.35
CA VAL A 278 9.55 36.26 2.45
C VAL A 278 9.31 37.10 1.20
N VAL A 279 8.14 36.95 0.61
CA VAL A 279 7.70 37.73 -0.56
C VAL A 279 6.58 38.67 -0.13
N ASP A 280 6.73 39.95 -0.43
CA ASP A 280 5.69 40.97 -0.28
C ASP A 280 4.86 41.02 -1.57
N VAL A 281 3.57 40.69 -1.47
CA VAL A 281 2.68 40.39 -2.60
C VAL A 281 1.42 41.26 -2.57
N GLY A 282 1.02 41.82 -3.71
CA GLY A 282 -0.25 42.55 -3.83
C GLY A 282 -1.47 41.63 -3.74
N HIS A 283 -1.54 40.62 -4.61
CA HIS A 283 -2.61 39.62 -4.69
C HIS A 283 -2.04 38.20 -4.55
N VAL A 284 -2.62 37.41 -3.64
CA VAL A 284 -2.24 36.01 -3.42
C VAL A 284 -3.35 35.10 -3.88
N ILE A 285 -3.02 34.19 -4.80
CA ILE A 285 -3.91 33.12 -5.26
C ILE A 285 -3.33 31.79 -4.78
N VAL A 286 -3.97 31.19 -3.79
CA VAL A 286 -3.62 29.86 -3.30
C VAL A 286 -4.25 28.82 -4.22
N ALA A 287 -3.44 28.06 -4.95
CA ALA A 287 -3.87 27.02 -5.88
C ALA A 287 -3.00 25.76 -5.74
N ALA A 288 -2.65 25.43 -4.49
CA ALA A 288 -1.73 24.36 -4.10
C ALA A 288 -2.40 22.96 -4.02
N GLY A 289 -3.62 22.84 -4.56
CA GLY A 289 -4.48 21.68 -4.47
C GLY A 289 -5.17 21.57 -3.11
N THR A 290 -6.18 20.70 -3.04
CA THR A 290 -6.98 20.39 -1.83
C THR A 290 -6.16 20.33 -0.54
N LEU A 291 -5.08 19.55 -0.55
CA LEU A 291 -4.22 19.36 0.62
C LEU A 291 -3.35 20.61 0.88
N GLY A 292 -2.63 21.09 -0.13
CA GLY A 292 -1.67 22.19 0.02
C GLY A 292 -2.33 23.51 0.42
N SER A 293 -3.47 23.85 -0.18
CA SER A 293 -4.20 25.08 0.10
C SER A 293 -4.75 25.10 1.52
N THR A 294 -5.32 23.98 1.96
CA THR A 294 -5.80 23.81 3.35
C THR A 294 -4.64 23.87 4.35
N GLU A 295 -3.51 23.25 4.02
CA GLU A 295 -2.28 23.22 4.84
C GLU A 295 -1.67 24.62 5.01
N ILE A 296 -1.57 25.41 3.93
CA ILE A 296 -1.05 26.78 3.98
C ILE A 296 -1.94 27.67 4.85
N LEU A 297 -3.26 27.63 4.67
CA LEU A 297 -4.19 28.45 5.46
C LEU A 297 -4.19 28.04 6.93
N SER A 298 -4.17 26.74 7.23
CA SER A 298 -4.13 26.23 8.61
C SER A 298 -2.87 26.69 9.33
N ARG A 299 -1.72 26.61 8.66
CA ARG A 299 -0.45 27.10 9.21
C ARG A 299 -0.45 28.63 9.38
N SER A 300 -1.10 29.36 8.49
CA SER A 300 -1.23 30.81 8.55
C SER A 300 -2.02 31.28 9.77
N ARG A 301 -3.12 30.58 10.10
CA ARG A 301 -3.89 30.79 11.34
C ARG A 301 -3.00 30.59 12.56
N ASP A 302 -2.34 29.44 12.65
CA ASP A 302 -1.59 29.07 13.86
C ASP A 302 -0.33 29.91 14.07
N LYS A 303 0.39 30.26 12.99
CA LYS A 303 1.68 30.97 13.08
C LYS A 303 1.51 32.49 13.18
N HIS A 304 0.51 33.05 12.48
CA HIS A 304 0.36 34.49 12.31
C HIS A 304 -0.96 35.05 12.85
N GLY A 305 -1.81 34.21 13.45
CA GLY A 305 -3.10 34.63 13.98
C GLY A 305 -4.09 35.07 12.90
N LEU A 306 -3.95 34.59 11.67
CA LEU A 306 -4.89 34.89 10.59
C LEU A 306 -6.27 34.32 10.95
N ALA A 307 -7.25 35.18 11.23
CA ALA A 307 -8.60 34.78 11.61
C ALA A 307 -9.31 34.14 10.41
N LEU A 308 -9.60 32.84 10.49
CA LEU A 308 -10.20 32.05 9.41
C LEU A 308 -11.46 31.34 9.90
N SER A 309 -12.30 30.92 8.96
CA SER A 309 -13.49 30.13 9.23
C SER A 309 -13.17 28.85 10.02
N SER A 310 -14.06 28.47 10.95
CA SER A 310 -14.01 27.19 11.65
C SER A 310 -14.29 25.98 10.74
N GLN A 311 -14.71 26.22 9.49
CA GLN A 311 -14.93 25.21 8.46
C GLN A 311 -13.65 24.82 7.71
N LEU A 312 -12.51 25.46 8.00
CA LEU A 312 -11.23 25.09 7.41
C LEU A 312 -10.88 23.63 7.69
N GLY A 313 -10.58 22.88 6.62
CA GLY A 313 -10.33 21.44 6.65
C GLY A 313 -11.59 20.58 6.65
N LYS A 314 -12.80 21.15 6.76
CA LYS A 314 -14.06 20.39 6.70
C LYS A 314 -14.52 20.20 5.25
N ARG A 315 -15.58 19.40 5.08
CA ARG A 315 -16.18 19.04 3.77
C ARG A 315 -15.18 18.40 2.81
N PHE A 316 -14.25 17.61 3.34
CA PHE A 316 -13.33 16.86 2.51
C PHE A 316 -14.07 15.68 1.88
N SER A 317 -13.85 15.48 0.58
CA SER A 317 -14.43 14.42 -0.23
C SER A 317 -13.34 13.62 -0.93
N THR A 318 -13.56 12.31 -1.05
CA THR A 318 -12.74 11.40 -1.86
C THR A 318 -13.23 11.31 -3.31
N ASN A 319 -14.26 12.09 -3.66
CA ASN A 319 -14.99 12.03 -4.92
C ASN A 319 -15.61 10.64 -5.20
N GLY A 320 -15.88 9.88 -4.12
CA GLY A 320 -16.33 8.49 -4.19
C GLY A 320 -15.32 7.54 -4.85
N ASP A 321 -14.03 7.86 -4.84
CA ASP A 321 -13.00 7.05 -5.49
C ASP A 321 -12.98 5.60 -4.96
N ALA A 322 -13.13 4.64 -5.87
CA ALA A 322 -12.90 3.23 -5.58
C ALA A 322 -12.17 2.54 -6.74
N LEU A 323 -11.02 1.94 -6.43
CA LEU A 323 -10.31 1.03 -7.32
C LEU A 323 -10.77 -0.41 -7.06
N VAL A 324 -11.44 -1.00 -8.04
CA VAL A 324 -12.04 -2.34 -7.95
C VAL A 324 -11.59 -3.22 -9.11
N PHE A 325 -11.69 -4.53 -8.89
CA PHE A 325 -11.22 -5.53 -9.83
C PHE A 325 -12.26 -6.64 -10.01
N ALA A 326 -12.31 -7.17 -11.22
CA ALA A 326 -13.02 -8.39 -11.54
C ALA A 326 -12.01 -9.42 -12.05
N ALA A 327 -11.65 -10.36 -11.18
CA ALA A 327 -10.53 -11.26 -11.39
C ALA A 327 -10.95 -12.58 -12.07
N GLY A 328 -10.27 -12.93 -13.16
CA GLY A 328 -10.37 -14.23 -13.83
C GLY A 328 -11.67 -14.51 -14.58
N GLN A 329 -12.06 -13.63 -15.50
CA GLN A 329 -13.18 -13.76 -16.44
C GLN A 329 -12.92 -14.81 -17.53
N ASN A 330 -13.94 -15.24 -18.30
CA ASN A 330 -13.72 -16.14 -19.44
C ASN A 330 -12.99 -15.46 -20.59
N ALA A 331 -13.41 -14.24 -20.96
CA ALA A 331 -12.79 -13.46 -22.02
C ALA A 331 -11.47 -12.80 -21.57
N ILE A 332 -10.62 -12.48 -22.54
CA ILE A 332 -9.52 -11.53 -22.36
C ILE A 332 -10.14 -10.12 -22.27
N VAL A 333 -9.91 -9.45 -21.15
CA VAL A 333 -10.56 -8.19 -20.76
C VAL A 333 -9.59 -7.08 -20.36
N SER A 334 -8.29 -7.37 -20.38
CA SER A 334 -7.23 -6.40 -20.17
C SER A 334 -6.00 -6.76 -21.01
N GLN A 335 -5.11 -5.78 -21.17
CA GLN A 335 -3.76 -5.95 -21.69
C GLN A 335 -2.77 -5.26 -20.74
N GLU A 336 -1.57 -5.80 -20.58
CA GLU A 336 -0.51 -5.11 -19.83
C GLU A 336 -0.01 -3.90 -20.62
N ALA A 337 0.26 -2.79 -19.92
CA ALA A 337 0.91 -1.64 -20.52
C ALA A 337 2.27 -2.01 -21.14
N SER A 338 2.64 -1.30 -22.22
CA SER A 338 3.88 -1.50 -22.95
C SER A 338 5.09 -1.13 -22.09
N ILE A 339 6.24 -1.73 -22.39
CA ILE A 339 7.50 -1.39 -21.75
C ILE A 339 7.88 0.06 -22.14
N PRO A 340 8.08 0.98 -21.18
CA PRO A 340 8.47 2.34 -21.48
C PRO A 340 9.76 2.40 -22.31
N GLY A 341 9.71 3.12 -23.44
CA GLY A 341 10.83 3.26 -24.37
C GLY A 341 10.94 2.18 -25.44
N GLU A 342 10.15 1.11 -25.36
CA GLU A 342 10.01 0.12 -26.44
C GLU A 342 8.79 0.44 -27.32
N GLN A 343 8.81 -0.07 -28.55
CA GLN A 343 7.64 0.02 -29.43
C GLN A 343 6.50 -0.81 -28.85
N PRO A 344 5.29 -0.23 -28.71
CA PRO A 344 4.11 -0.96 -28.26
C PRO A 344 3.84 -2.20 -29.11
N PRO A 345 3.30 -3.29 -28.52
CA PRO A 345 2.89 -4.45 -29.29
C PRO A 345 1.79 -4.07 -30.27
N ALA A 346 1.64 -4.84 -31.35
CA ALA A 346 0.62 -4.59 -32.39
C ALA A 346 -0.82 -4.56 -31.82
N SER A 347 -1.06 -5.26 -30.71
CA SER A 347 -2.35 -5.29 -30.02
C SER A 347 -2.68 -4.02 -29.23
N GLN A 348 -1.70 -3.13 -29.02
CA GLN A 348 -1.74 -1.83 -28.35
C GLN A 348 -2.67 -1.76 -27.13
N PRO A 349 -2.13 -1.63 -25.91
CA PRO A 349 -2.95 -1.61 -24.69
C PRO A 349 -4.02 -0.51 -24.68
N GLY A 350 -3.73 0.64 -25.28
CA GLY A 350 -4.54 1.85 -25.19
C GLY A 350 -3.94 2.87 -24.22
N PRO A 351 -4.51 4.08 -24.09
CA PRO A 351 -4.28 4.92 -22.91
C PRO A 351 -4.68 4.19 -21.62
N THR A 352 -4.30 4.71 -20.45
CA THR A 352 -4.71 4.10 -19.17
C THR A 352 -6.24 4.01 -19.03
N ILE A 353 -6.98 5.00 -19.54
CA ILE A 353 -8.45 4.99 -19.61
C ILE A 353 -8.86 5.27 -21.05
N SER A 354 -9.69 4.40 -21.61
CA SER A 354 -10.21 4.49 -22.98
C SER A 354 -11.69 4.89 -22.99
N GLY A 355 -12.46 4.50 -21.97
CA GLY A 355 -13.89 4.73 -21.91
C GLY A 355 -14.45 4.87 -20.51
N MET A 356 -15.68 5.37 -20.47
CA MET A 356 -16.44 5.58 -19.26
C MET A 356 -17.89 5.13 -19.43
N ALA A 357 -18.55 4.75 -18.35
CA ALA A 357 -19.97 4.43 -18.30
C ALA A 357 -20.57 5.00 -17.01
N MET A 358 -21.84 5.40 -17.05
CA MET A 358 -22.56 5.89 -15.86
C MET A 358 -23.60 4.87 -15.43
N ILE A 359 -23.48 4.32 -14.23
CA ILE A 359 -24.45 3.36 -13.68
C ILE A 359 -25.24 4.00 -12.54
N ASP A 360 -26.46 3.53 -12.35
CA ASP A 360 -27.29 3.94 -11.24
C ASP A 360 -26.98 3.12 -9.98
N LEU A 361 -26.76 3.83 -8.87
CA LEU A 361 -26.65 3.26 -7.54
C LEU A 361 -27.94 3.56 -6.75
N ALA A 362 -28.75 2.53 -6.52
CA ALA A 362 -30.02 2.67 -5.83
C ALA A 362 -29.83 3.02 -4.34
N ASP A 363 -30.55 4.05 -3.87
CA ASP A 363 -30.65 4.45 -2.46
C ASP A 363 -31.84 3.76 -1.77
N PRO A 364 -31.74 3.41 -0.46
CA PRO A 364 -32.88 2.96 0.34
C PRO A 364 -34.16 3.82 0.27
N GLN A 365 -34.04 5.12 0.00
CA GLN A 365 -35.16 6.06 -0.14
C GLN A 365 -35.76 6.10 -1.56
N GLY A 366 -35.24 5.29 -2.50
CA GLY A 366 -35.76 5.18 -3.87
C GLY A 366 -35.20 6.18 -4.87
N SER A 367 -34.28 7.06 -4.45
CA SER A 367 -33.48 7.90 -5.36
C SER A 367 -32.29 7.09 -5.92
N ALA A 368 -31.88 7.36 -7.15
CA ALA A 368 -30.66 6.79 -7.72
C ALA A 368 -29.57 7.86 -7.78
N SER A 369 -28.36 7.53 -7.32
CA SER A 369 -27.19 8.38 -7.55
C SER A 369 -26.34 7.80 -8.67
N ALA A 370 -25.97 8.62 -9.65
CA ALA A 370 -25.10 8.21 -10.73
C ALA A 370 -23.68 7.94 -10.20
N VAL A 371 -23.07 6.88 -10.74
CA VAL A 371 -21.70 6.47 -10.45
C VAL A 371 -20.98 6.30 -11.79
N THR A 372 -19.83 6.93 -11.92
CA THR A 372 -18.98 6.81 -13.10
C THR A 372 -18.06 5.60 -12.96
N LEU A 373 -18.01 4.77 -13.98
CA LEU A 373 -17.09 3.66 -14.16
C LEU A 373 -16.14 3.97 -15.30
N GLU A 374 -14.86 3.68 -15.11
CA GLU A 374 -13.83 3.82 -16.14
C GLU A 374 -13.04 2.53 -16.25
N ASP A 375 -12.66 2.17 -17.47
CA ASP A 375 -11.73 1.07 -17.68
C ASP A 375 -10.31 1.50 -17.29
N ALA A 376 -9.49 0.55 -16.87
CA ALA A 376 -8.11 0.84 -16.49
C ALA A 376 -7.12 -0.20 -17.03
N VAL A 377 -6.10 0.30 -17.76
CA VAL A 377 -4.89 -0.46 -18.10
C VAL A 377 -3.89 -0.31 -16.95
N ILE A 378 -3.34 -1.44 -16.50
CA ILE A 378 -2.33 -1.46 -15.43
C ILE A 378 -0.97 -1.04 -16.01
N PRO A 379 -0.31 -0.01 -15.45
CA PRO A 379 1.01 0.43 -15.90
C PRO A 379 2.07 -0.65 -15.76
N TYR A 380 3.07 -0.62 -16.64
CA TYR A 380 4.09 -1.66 -16.72
C TYR A 380 4.89 -1.78 -15.42
N ALA A 381 5.17 -0.65 -14.76
CA ALA A 381 5.81 -0.62 -13.45
C ALA A 381 4.98 -1.43 -12.42
N LEU A 382 3.67 -1.27 -12.36
CA LEU A 382 2.84 -1.90 -11.33
C LEU A 382 2.44 -3.36 -11.61
N ARG A 383 2.86 -3.95 -12.74
CA ARG A 383 2.38 -5.27 -13.19
C ARG A 383 2.60 -6.40 -12.18
N GLU A 384 3.75 -6.44 -11.50
CA GLU A 384 4.07 -7.53 -10.57
C GLU A 384 3.24 -7.42 -9.30
N VAL A 385 3.08 -6.19 -8.79
CA VAL A 385 2.21 -5.89 -7.64
C VAL A 385 0.75 -6.24 -7.97
N TRP A 386 0.31 -5.92 -9.18
CA TRP A 386 -1.00 -6.27 -9.70
C TRP A 386 -1.24 -7.79 -9.71
N GLN A 387 -0.34 -8.56 -10.30
CA GLN A 387 -0.47 -10.01 -10.37
C GLN A 387 -0.45 -10.67 -8.97
N GLU A 388 0.42 -10.19 -8.07
CA GLU A 388 0.47 -10.66 -6.68
C GLU A 388 -0.80 -10.35 -5.90
N MET A 389 -1.39 -9.17 -6.13
CA MET A 389 -2.67 -8.79 -5.54
C MET A 389 -3.81 -9.68 -6.02
N LEU A 390 -3.92 -9.91 -7.34
CA LEU A 390 -4.97 -10.74 -7.94
C LEU A 390 -5.01 -12.15 -7.35
N VAL A 391 -3.86 -12.85 -7.36
CA VAL A 391 -3.80 -14.24 -6.89
C VAL A 391 -4.05 -14.34 -5.39
N SER A 392 -3.60 -13.35 -4.61
CA SER A 392 -3.84 -13.30 -3.16
C SER A 392 -5.31 -13.06 -2.84
N GLN A 393 -5.96 -12.12 -3.53
CA GLN A 393 -7.38 -11.85 -3.35
C GLN A 393 -8.26 -13.03 -3.76
N LEU A 394 -7.95 -13.70 -4.88
CA LEU A 394 -8.66 -14.90 -5.30
C LEU A 394 -8.55 -16.04 -4.28
N LEU A 395 -7.38 -16.21 -3.67
CA LEU A 395 -7.20 -17.16 -2.58
C LEU A 395 -8.07 -16.80 -1.36
N LEU A 396 -8.04 -15.53 -0.93
CA LEU A 396 -8.84 -15.06 0.20
C LEU A 396 -10.35 -15.19 -0.08
N ARG A 397 -10.79 -14.89 -1.31
CA ARG A 397 -12.18 -15.06 -1.75
C ARG A 397 -12.59 -16.54 -1.69
N LYS A 398 -11.73 -17.44 -2.19
CA LYS A 398 -11.93 -18.89 -2.08
C LYS A 398 -12.12 -19.34 -0.62
N PHE A 399 -11.40 -18.75 0.34
CA PHE A 399 -11.65 -19.01 1.77
C PHE A 399 -12.96 -18.42 2.30
N ALA A 400 -13.28 -17.18 1.90
CA ALA A 400 -14.43 -16.41 2.38
C ALA A 400 -15.79 -16.94 1.89
N ASP A 401 -15.87 -17.48 0.68
CA ASP A 401 -17.14 -18.00 0.12
C ASP A 401 -17.01 -19.30 -0.70
N GLY A 402 -15.81 -19.73 -1.06
CA GLY A 402 -15.58 -20.94 -1.87
C GLY A 402 -15.68 -20.68 -3.36
N ALA A 403 -15.80 -19.42 -3.79
CA ALA A 403 -15.87 -19.06 -5.19
C ALA A 403 -14.56 -19.39 -5.92
N VAL A 404 -14.70 -19.80 -7.17
CA VAL A 404 -13.62 -20.05 -8.12
C VAL A 404 -13.97 -19.27 -9.38
N SER A 405 -13.02 -18.52 -9.91
CA SER A 405 -13.21 -17.72 -11.12
C SER A 405 -13.34 -18.60 -12.36
N ALA A 406 -13.97 -18.09 -13.41
CA ALA A 406 -14.14 -18.83 -14.65
C ALA A 406 -12.80 -19.20 -15.32
N TRP A 407 -11.82 -18.28 -15.30
CA TRP A 407 -10.48 -18.57 -15.79
C TRP A 407 -9.82 -19.75 -15.06
N HIS A 408 -9.92 -19.82 -13.73
CA HIS A 408 -9.38 -20.95 -12.95
C HIS A 408 -10.13 -22.26 -13.23
N HIS A 409 -11.43 -22.19 -13.47
CA HIS A 409 -12.23 -23.36 -13.89
C HIS A 409 -11.75 -23.94 -15.22
N ASN A 410 -11.39 -23.08 -16.18
CA ASN A 410 -10.91 -23.47 -17.51
C ASN A 410 -9.41 -23.86 -17.50
N ASN A 411 -8.62 -23.31 -16.58
CA ASN A 411 -7.16 -23.48 -16.50
C ASN A 411 -6.72 -24.33 -15.30
N GLN A 412 -7.31 -25.52 -15.13
CA GLN A 412 -7.01 -26.41 -13.98
C GLN A 412 -5.54 -26.87 -13.89
N LYS A 413 -4.79 -26.78 -15.00
CA LYS A 413 -3.35 -27.07 -15.03
C LYS A 413 -2.50 -25.95 -14.42
N HIS A 414 -3.01 -24.73 -14.31
CA HIS A 414 -2.32 -23.63 -13.65
C HIS A 414 -2.13 -23.91 -12.15
N ASP A 415 -1.12 -23.29 -11.54
CA ASP A 415 -1.00 -23.30 -10.09
C ASP A 415 -1.81 -22.13 -9.50
N PRO A 416 -2.92 -22.38 -8.78
CA PRO A 416 -3.77 -21.31 -8.26
C PRO A 416 -3.10 -20.41 -7.22
N LEU A 417 -1.86 -20.72 -6.81
CA LEU A 417 -1.06 -19.90 -5.90
C LEU A 417 0.02 -19.09 -6.61
N ALA A 418 0.25 -19.35 -7.90
CA ALA A 418 1.25 -18.69 -8.73
C ALA A 418 0.66 -17.47 -9.43
N ARG A 419 1.49 -16.45 -9.62
CA ARG A 419 1.16 -15.32 -10.48
C ARG A 419 1.05 -15.77 -11.94
N SER A 420 0.33 -15.01 -12.77
CA SER A 420 0.18 -15.31 -14.19
C SER A 420 -0.15 -14.05 -14.97
N LYS A 421 0.58 -13.84 -16.06
CA LYS A 421 0.25 -12.82 -17.06
C LYS A 421 -1.13 -13.04 -17.67
N GLU A 422 -1.44 -14.27 -18.07
CA GLU A 422 -2.75 -14.64 -18.63
C GLU A 422 -3.88 -14.34 -17.62
N LEU A 423 -3.69 -14.64 -16.34
CA LEU A 423 -4.68 -14.28 -15.33
C LEU A 423 -4.91 -12.76 -15.28
N GLY A 424 -3.85 -11.95 -15.45
CA GLY A 424 -3.92 -10.50 -15.56
C GLY A 424 -4.73 -10.04 -16.78
N GLU A 425 -4.50 -10.64 -17.95
CA GLU A 425 -5.25 -10.36 -19.20
C GLU A 425 -6.73 -10.75 -19.09
N HIS A 426 -7.05 -11.76 -18.28
CA HIS A 426 -8.41 -12.17 -17.93
C HIS A 426 -8.97 -11.46 -16.69
N SER A 427 -8.32 -10.40 -16.21
CA SER A 427 -8.78 -9.64 -15.04
C SER A 427 -8.94 -8.17 -15.41
N GLN A 428 -10.11 -7.61 -15.11
CA GLN A 428 -10.43 -6.23 -15.43
C GLN A 428 -10.19 -5.35 -14.20
N ALA A 429 -9.57 -4.19 -14.41
CA ALA A 429 -9.52 -3.11 -13.44
C ALA A 429 -10.50 -2.01 -13.82
N LEU A 430 -11.21 -1.51 -12.80
CA LEU A 430 -12.18 -0.43 -12.93
C LEU A 430 -11.90 0.65 -11.90
N LEU A 431 -11.94 1.90 -12.37
CA LEU A 431 -11.94 3.08 -11.52
C LEU A 431 -13.37 3.57 -11.39
N ILE A 432 -13.76 3.90 -10.17
CA ILE A 432 -15.12 4.30 -9.86
C ILE A 432 -15.09 5.64 -9.15
N MET A 433 -16.00 6.54 -9.53
CA MET A 433 -16.27 7.79 -8.84
C MET A 433 -17.77 7.94 -8.58
N GLY A 434 -18.14 8.59 -7.50
CA GLY A 434 -19.54 8.83 -7.15
C GLY A 434 -19.73 9.96 -6.17
N LEU A 435 -20.99 10.19 -5.80
CA LEU A 435 -21.35 11.24 -4.86
C LEU A 435 -21.23 10.71 -3.42
N ASP A 436 -20.03 10.79 -2.86
CA ASP A 436 -19.82 10.53 -1.43
C ASP A 436 -20.41 11.65 -0.55
N GLU A 437 -20.54 11.38 0.74
CA GLU A 437 -21.19 12.29 1.68
C GLU A 437 -20.39 13.58 1.96
N SER A 438 -19.15 13.69 1.45
CA SER A 438 -18.24 14.82 1.70
C SER A 438 -18.09 15.16 3.18
N ASN A 439 -18.15 14.14 4.05
CA ASN A 439 -18.09 14.27 5.51
C ASN A 439 -16.69 14.03 6.09
N GLY A 440 -15.69 13.88 5.22
CA GLY A 440 -14.30 13.77 5.62
C GLY A 440 -13.76 15.08 6.18
N GLU A 441 -12.57 14.99 6.78
CA GLU A 441 -11.84 16.13 7.33
C GLU A 441 -10.36 16.07 6.97
N LEU A 442 -9.76 17.21 6.64
CA LEU A 442 -8.32 17.41 6.60
C LEU A 442 -7.88 17.96 7.95
N ALA A 443 -7.64 17.05 8.91
CA ALA A 443 -7.30 17.39 10.27
C ALA A 443 -5.92 18.04 10.33
N TRP A 444 -5.83 19.17 11.04
CA TRP A 444 -4.59 19.90 11.22
C TRP A 444 -4.12 19.76 12.67
N GLU A 445 -3.02 19.02 12.87
CA GLU A 445 -2.46 18.77 14.20
C GLU A 445 -0.93 18.78 14.14
N SER A 446 -0.29 19.43 15.11
CA SER A 446 1.18 19.44 15.25
C SER A 446 1.92 19.85 13.96
N ASN A 447 1.43 20.88 13.27
CA ASN A 447 1.97 21.38 11.99
C ASN A 447 1.95 20.35 10.84
N GLN A 448 1.05 19.36 10.92
CA GLN A 448 0.84 18.37 9.87
C GLN A 448 -0.64 18.27 9.50
N LEU A 449 -0.91 18.22 8.20
CA LEU A 449 -2.25 17.92 7.68
C LEU A 449 -2.41 16.40 7.54
N ARG A 450 -3.50 15.85 8.05
CA ARG A 450 -3.86 14.44 7.93
C ARG A 450 -5.27 14.29 7.38
N PRO A 451 -5.46 13.57 6.26
CA PRO A 451 -6.81 13.29 5.79
C PRO A 451 -7.48 12.27 6.73
N VAL A 452 -8.74 12.50 7.07
CA VAL A 452 -9.51 11.69 8.00
C VAL A 452 -10.84 11.35 7.35
N TRP A 453 -11.11 10.05 7.27
CA TRP A 453 -12.35 9.49 6.77
C TRP A 453 -12.87 8.42 7.74
N ARG A 454 -13.84 8.80 8.58
CA ARG A 454 -14.39 7.89 9.59
C ARG A 454 -15.36 6.91 8.93
N ARG A 455 -15.02 5.63 8.92
CA ARG A 455 -15.87 4.53 8.40
C ARG A 455 -16.85 4.02 9.47
N ASP A 456 -17.42 4.88 10.31
CA ASP A 456 -18.26 4.54 11.49
C ASP A 456 -19.63 3.92 11.15
N GLY A 457 -19.75 3.25 10.00
CA GLY A 457 -20.96 2.64 9.53
C GLY A 457 -21.92 3.60 8.81
N SER A 458 -21.64 4.91 8.83
CA SER A 458 -22.48 5.97 8.26
C SER A 458 -22.32 6.20 6.75
N SER A 459 -21.19 5.86 6.13
CA SER A 459 -21.06 5.95 4.67
C SER A 459 -21.84 4.82 4.00
N ASP A 460 -23.05 5.15 3.54
CA ASP A 460 -23.92 4.23 2.82
C ASP A 460 -23.40 4.00 1.40
N TYR A 461 -22.70 5.01 0.83
CA TYR A 461 -22.17 4.96 -0.54
C TYR A 461 -21.31 3.73 -0.84
N PHE A 462 -20.18 3.54 -0.15
CA PHE A 462 -19.24 2.45 -0.46
C PHE A 462 -19.83 1.05 -0.17
N LYS A 463 -20.76 0.95 0.78
CA LYS A 463 -21.49 -0.30 1.07
C LYS A 463 -22.46 -0.65 -0.04
N ARG A 464 -23.23 0.34 -0.51
CA ARG A 464 -24.12 0.16 -1.67
C ARG A 464 -23.34 -0.20 -2.92
N LEU A 465 -22.18 0.43 -3.13
CA LEU A 465 -21.30 0.15 -4.26
C LEU A 465 -20.82 -1.31 -4.26
N ASP A 466 -20.24 -1.77 -3.15
CA ASP A 466 -19.79 -3.17 -3.00
C ASP A 466 -20.95 -4.15 -3.21
N LYS A 467 -22.13 -3.86 -2.65
CA LYS A 467 -23.34 -4.68 -2.83
C LYS A 467 -23.78 -4.76 -4.29
N ARG A 468 -23.74 -3.64 -5.03
CA ARG A 468 -24.17 -3.57 -6.44
C ARG A 468 -23.34 -4.49 -7.34
N PHE A 469 -22.02 -4.53 -7.14
CA PHE A 469 -21.15 -5.37 -7.95
C PHE A 469 -21.14 -6.83 -7.51
N ARG A 470 -21.26 -7.10 -6.21
CA ARG A 470 -21.27 -8.47 -5.70
C ARG A 470 -22.53 -9.27 -6.01
N SER A 471 -23.70 -8.63 -6.12
CA SER A 471 -24.97 -9.35 -6.28
C SER A 471 -25.00 -10.20 -7.55
N ASP A 472 -24.43 -9.68 -8.64
CA ASP A 472 -24.49 -10.28 -9.98
C ASP A 472 -23.11 -10.41 -10.62
N GLU A 473 -22.04 -10.48 -9.81
CA GLU A 473 -20.64 -10.41 -10.24
C GLU A 473 -20.32 -11.36 -11.41
N LYS A 474 -20.82 -12.60 -11.36
CA LYS A 474 -20.56 -13.61 -12.40
C LYS A 474 -21.23 -13.28 -13.72
N THR A 475 -22.38 -12.60 -13.70
CA THR A 475 -23.05 -12.16 -14.92
C THR A 475 -22.30 -10.94 -15.45
N VAL A 476 -22.17 -9.90 -14.62
CA VAL A 476 -21.56 -8.61 -14.98
C VAL A 476 -20.14 -8.80 -15.53
N PHE A 477 -19.35 -9.68 -14.91
CA PHE A 477 -17.94 -9.88 -15.22
C PHE A 477 -17.63 -11.24 -15.85
N ASP A 478 -18.56 -11.83 -16.61
CA ASP A 478 -18.29 -13.05 -17.41
C ASP A 478 -17.58 -14.17 -16.61
N GLY A 479 -18.14 -14.46 -15.43
CA GLY A 479 -17.67 -15.47 -14.50
C GLY A 479 -16.44 -15.09 -13.66
N GLY A 480 -15.94 -13.86 -13.77
CA GLY A 480 -14.95 -13.27 -12.87
C GLY A 480 -15.50 -13.01 -11.47
N LEU A 481 -14.58 -12.80 -10.52
CA LEU A 481 -14.93 -12.52 -9.12
C LEU A 481 -14.59 -11.07 -8.75
N PHE A 482 -15.55 -10.37 -8.16
CA PHE A 482 -15.38 -8.98 -7.76
C PHE A 482 -14.64 -8.85 -6.43
N ALA A 483 -13.66 -7.95 -6.40
CA ALA A 483 -12.92 -7.57 -5.20
C ALA A 483 -12.54 -6.08 -5.24
N GLN A 484 -12.52 -5.45 -4.07
CA GLN A 484 -11.86 -4.16 -3.90
C GLN A 484 -10.35 -4.38 -3.75
N ASN A 485 -9.54 -3.37 -4.05
CA ASN A 485 -8.10 -3.44 -3.82
C ASN A 485 -7.73 -3.69 -2.34
N MET A 486 -6.56 -4.29 -2.09
CA MET A 486 -6.15 -4.69 -0.73
C MET A 486 -5.84 -3.51 0.20
N ILE A 487 -5.67 -2.29 -0.30
CA ILE A 487 -5.53 -1.10 0.56
C ILE A 487 -6.88 -0.80 1.20
N SER A 488 -7.95 -0.77 0.40
CA SER A 488 -9.32 -0.45 0.82
C SER A 488 -10.04 -1.61 1.53
N GLN A 489 -9.72 -2.84 1.15
CA GLN A 489 -10.28 -4.05 1.72
C GLN A 489 -9.20 -5.16 1.81
N PRO A 490 -8.35 -5.13 2.86
CA PRO A 490 -7.30 -6.13 3.07
C PRO A 490 -7.85 -7.57 3.13
N LEU A 491 -9.04 -7.72 3.71
CA LEU A 491 -9.75 -9.00 3.82
C LEU A 491 -11.14 -8.89 3.18
N PRO A 492 -11.55 -9.86 2.35
CA PRO A 492 -12.86 -9.84 1.70
C PRO A 492 -14.01 -10.06 2.71
N PRO A 493 -15.24 -9.60 2.41
CA PRO A 493 -16.39 -9.86 3.25
C PRO A 493 -16.64 -11.37 3.40
N GLY A 494 -16.99 -11.79 4.61
CA GLY A 494 -17.13 -13.21 4.98
C GLY A 494 -15.87 -13.82 5.58
N PHE A 495 -14.74 -13.10 5.57
CA PHE A 495 -13.50 -13.54 6.22
C PHE A 495 -13.52 -13.33 7.75
N GLU A 496 -14.46 -12.54 8.27
CA GLU A 496 -14.72 -12.36 9.71
C GLU A 496 -14.96 -13.71 10.42
N GLY A 497 -15.63 -14.64 9.73
CA GLY A 497 -15.89 -15.99 10.24
C GLY A 497 -14.72 -16.96 10.08
N VAL A 498 -13.58 -16.51 9.52
CA VAL A 498 -12.41 -17.33 9.19
C VAL A 498 -11.30 -17.13 10.23
N VAL A 499 -11.00 -15.88 10.62
CA VAL A 499 -9.95 -15.55 11.61
C VAL A 499 -10.52 -14.59 12.66
N GLU A 500 -10.28 -14.87 13.94
CA GLU A 500 -10.64 -13.98 15.05
C GLU A 500 -9.85 -12.66 14.95
N GLY A 501 -10.54 -11.52 15.08
CA GLY A 501 -9.95 -10.18 14.93
C GLY A 501 -9.87 -9.69 13.47
N ALA A 502 -10.34 -10.46 12.48
CA ALA A 502 -10.43 -10.01 11.09
C ALA A 502 -11.29 -8.74 10.93
N ASP A 503 -12.31 -8.59 11.77
CA ASP A 503 -13.23 -7.45 11.81
C ASP A 503 -12.53 -6.14 12.23
N GLU A 504 -11.37 -6.25 12.91
CA GLU A 504 -10.55 -5.11 13.35
C GLU A 504 -9.57 -4.64 12.26
N LEU A 505 -9.33 -5.46 11.23
CA LEU A 505 -8.47 -5.11 10.08
C LEU A 505 -9.23 -4.23 9.08
N ALA A 506 -9.40 -2.96 9.42
CA ALA A 506 -10.00 -1.97 8.53
C ALA A 506 -9.01 -1.50 7.46
N GLY A 507 -9.42 -1.56 6.19
CA GLY A 507 -8.68 -0.95 5.08
C GLY A 507 -8.85 0.56 4.98
N GLN A 508 -7.96 1.20 4.24
CA GLN A 508 -7.97 2.64 3.94
C GLN A 508 -8.48 2.91 2.52
N LEU A 509 -9.39 3.86 2.37
CA LEU A 509 -9.78 4.34 1.05
C LEU A 509 -8.56 4.88 0.32
N LEU A 510 -8.53 4.73 -1.00
CA LEU A 510 -7.52 5.33 -1.84
C LEU A 510 -8.21 6.40 -2.70
N SER A 511 -7.81 7.66 -2.54
CA SER A 511 -8.32 8.75 -3.36
C SER A 511 -7.21 9.40 -4.17
N VAL A 512 -7.48 9.59 -5.46
CA VAL A 512 -6.67 10.35 -6.40
C VAL A 512 -7.35 11.67 -6.79
N HIS A 513 -8.60 11.85 -6.36
CA HIS A 513 -9.42 13.04 -6.55
C HIS A 513 -9.83 13.68 -5.21
N PRO A 514 -8.88 14.09 -4.34
CA PRO A 514 -9.23 14.78 -3.12
C PRO A 514 -9.88 16.14 -3.42
N LEU A 515 -11.05 16.42 -2.85
CA LEU A 515 -11.80 17.68 -3.02
C LEU A 515 -12.17 18.28 -1.65
N GLY A 516 -12.37 19.59 -1.59
CA GLY A 516 -12.82 20.28 -0.37
C GLY A 516 -11.69 20.68 0.59
N GLY A 517 -12.03 21.02 1.83
CA GLY A 517 -11.09 21.58 2.82
C GLY A 517 -11.07 23.11 2.87
N CYS A 518 -11.30 23.78 1.74
CA CYS A 518 -11.54 25.23 1.66
C CYS A 518 -12.89 25.53 0.99
N ALA A 519 -13.91 24.71 1.27
CA ALA A 519 -15.18 24.69 0.54
C ALA A 519 -15.85 26.07 0.41
N MET A 520 -16.39 26.35 -0.77
CA MET A 520 -17.14 27.58 -1.02
C MET A 520 -18.49 27.58 -0.28
N ALA A 521 -18.89 28.77 0.17
CA ALA A 521 -20.12 28.98 0.91
C ALA A 521 -20.66 30.42 0.75
N GLU A 522 -21.83 30.67 1.33
CA GLU A 522 -22.41 32.02 1.41
C GLU A 522 -21.78 32.85 2.53
N SER A 523 -21.27 32.20 3.59
CA SER A 523 -20.71 32.85 4.77
C SER A 523 -19.62 32.01 5.45
N ALA A 524 -18.86 32.63 6.36
CA ALA A 524 -17.77 32.01 7.10
C ALA A 524 -18.22 30.86 8.02
N GLU A 525 -19.48 30.83 8.47
CA GLU A 525 -20.01 29.76 9.31
C GLU A 525 -20.15 28.44 8.55
N THR A 526 -20.30 28.50 7.23
CA THR A 526 -20.67 27.36 6.39
C THR A 526 -19.63 26.96 5.36
N GLY A 527 -18.58 27.77 5.16
CA GLY A 527 -17.40 27.45 4.36
C GLY A 527 -16.26 28.43 4.55
N VAL A 528 -15.21 28.29 3.75
CA VAL A 528 -13.93 29.01 3.90
C VAL A 528 -13.79 30.14 2.90
N VAL A 529 -14.39 29.99 1.72
CA VAL A 529 -14.36 31.00 0.67
C VAL A 529 -15.76 31.35 0.20
N ASN A 530 -15.93 32.57 -0.31
CA ASN A 530 -17.17 32.94 -0.99
C ASN A 530 -17.23 32.36 -2.42
N ALA A 531 -18.33 32.62 -3.15
CA ALA A 531 -18.51 32.18 -4.54
C ALA A 531 -17.54 32.81 -5.57
N LEU A 532 -16.63 33.70 -5.14
CA LEU A 532 -15.51 34.24 -5.93
C LEU A 532 -14.16 33.60 -5.60
N GLY A 533 -14.14 32.66 -4.66
CA GLY A 533 -12.90 32.09 -4.12
C GLY A 533 -12.16 33.01 -3.16
N GLN A 534 -12.75 34.12 -2.70
CA GLN A 534 -12.13 35.00 -1.69
C GLN A 534 -12.25 34.37 -0.30
N VAL A 535 -11.17 34.39 0.46
CA VAL A 535 -11.12 33.80 1.82
C VAL A 535 -11.92 34.67 2.79
N PHE A 536 -12.85 34.07 3.55
CA PHE A 536 -13.58 34.78 4.59
C PHE A 536 -12.65 35.24 5.73
N CYS A 537 -12.90 36.44 6.27
CA CYS A 537 -12.19 36.97 7.42
C CYS A 537 -12.96 36.69 8.73
N GLY A 538 -12.48 35.73 9.52
CA GLY A 538 -13.10 35.32 10.78
C GLY A 538 -14.03 34.11 10.67
N GLU A 539 -14.76 33.85 11.76
CA GLU A 539 -15.59 32.64 11.92
C GLU A 539 -17.07 32.85 11.56
N SER A 540 -17.48 34.09 11.33
CA SER A 540 -18.88 34.45 11.07
C SER A 540 -19.04 35.58 10.05
N GLY A 541 -20.18 35.60 9.35
CA GLY A 541 -20.55 36.65 8.40
C GLY A 541 -19.95 36.47 7.01
N GLU A 542 -19.99 37.55 6.22
CA GLU A 542 -19.63 37.53 4.79
C GLU A 542 -18.36 38.32 4.45
N GLY A 543 -17.69 38.88 5.47
CA GLY A 543 -16.46 39.64 5.28
C GLY A 543 -15.35 38.77 4.71
N VAL A 544 -14.55 39.32 3.80
CA VAL A 544 -13.46 38.61 3.14
C VAL A 544 -12.14 39.35 3.29
N TYR A 545 -11.04 38.60 3.25
CA TYR A 545 -9.71 39.15 3.10
C TYR A 545 -9.51 39.68 1.69
N GLU A 546 -9.34 40.99 1.57
CA GLU A 546 -8.98 41.62 0.30
C GLU A 546 -7.67 41.04 -0.25
N HIS A 547 -7.70 40.70 -1.53
CA HIS A 547 -6.55 40.23 -2.31
C HIS A 547 -6.02 38.84 -1.91
N LEU A 548 -6.79 38.03 -1.19
CA LEU A 548 -6.46 36.63 -0.86
C LEU A 548 -7.55 35.68 -1.39
N TYR A 549 -7.16 34.79 -2.29
CA TYR A 549 -8.07 33.87 -2.99
C TYR A 549 -7.58 32.42 -2.88
N VAL A 550 -8.50 31.46 -2.96
CA VAL A 550 -8.21 30.05 -3.20
C VAL A 550 -8.89 29.62 -4.50
N LEU A 551 -8.13 29.11 -5.47
CA LEU A 551 -8.63 28.77 -6.82
C LEU A 551 -8.12 27.40 -7.27
N ASP A 552 -8.62 26.33 -6.66
CA ASP A 552 -8.28 24.94 -7.00
C ASP A 552 -9.37 23.94 -6.50
N GLY A 553 -9.05 22.65 -6.42
CA GLY A 553 -9.98 21.63 -5.92
C GLY A 553 -10.43 21.80 -4.47
N ALA A 554 -9.74 22.62 -3.66
CA ALA A 554 -10.07 22.84 -2.26
C ALA A 554 -11.40 23.57 -2.07
N ILE A 555 -11.80 24.39 -3.04
CA ILE A 555 -13.04 25.19 -2.95
C ILE A 555 -14.29 24.42 -3.37
N ILE A 556 -14.12 23.26 -4.01
CA ILE A 556 -15.24 22.42 -4.45
C ILE A 556 -15.95 21.87 -3.18
N PRO A 557 -17.25 22.17 -2.99
CA PRO A 557 -17.90 21.97 -1.69
C PRO A 557 -18.44 20.56 -1.46
N GLU A 558 -18.48 19.72 -2.51
CA GLU A 558 -18.98 18.35 -2.47
C GLU A 558 -18.36 17.47 -3.57
N ALA A 559 -18.51 16.14 -3.45
CA ALA A 559 -18.18 15.19 -4.50
C ALA A 559 -18.89 15.53 -5.82
N ILE A 560 -18.20 15.36 -6.95
CA ILE A 560 -18.75 15.63 -8.28
C ILE A 560 -19.08 14.38 -9.09
N GLY A 561 -18.63 13.20 -8.62
CA GLY A 561 -18.96 11.90 -9.21
C GLY A 561 -18.33 11.62 -10.58
N THR A 562 -17.36 12.44 -11.00
CA THR A 562 -16.58 12.29 -12.22
C THR A 562 -15.18 12.91 -12.03
N ASN A 563 -14.27 12.76 -12.99
CA ASN A 563 -12.90 13.24 -12.87
C ASN A 563 -12.89 14.79 -12.76
N PRO A 564 -12.23 15.37 -11.75
CA PRO A 564 -12.39 16.79 -11.41
C PRO A 564 -11.57 17.75 -12.24
N LEU A 565 -10.67 17.28 -13.11
CA LEU A 565 -9.69 18.16 -13.76
C LEU A 565 -10.34 19.28 -14.56
N LEU A 566 -11.36 18.97 -15.37
CA LEU A 566 -11.99 19.96 -16.25
C LEU A 566 -12.88 20.92 -15.45
N THR A 567 -13.53 20.41 -14.40
CA THR A 567 -14.31 21.22 -13.45
C THR A 567 -13.42 22.22 -12.72
N ILE A 568 -12.28 21.77 -12.18
CA ILE A 568 -11.30 22.65 -11.51
C ILE A 568 -10.76 23.69 -12.50
N ALA A 569 -10.44 23.26 -13.72
CA ALA A 569 -9.94 24.16 -14.76
C ALA A 569 -10.97 25.25 -15.11
N ALA A 570 -12.21 24.88 -15.42
CA ALA A 570 -13.27 25.81 -15.78
C ALA A 570 -13.65 26.75 -14.64
N LEU A 571 -13.73 26.23 -13.40
CA LEU A 571 -14.04 27.02 -12.22
C LEU A 571 -12.96 28.06 -11.95
N SER A 572 -11.69 27.64 -11.96
CA SER A 572 -10.57 28.54 -11.67
C SER A 572 -10.38 29.60 -12.77
N TYR A 573 -10.60 29.22 -14.04
CA TYR A 573 -10.58 30.13 -15.17
C TYR A 573 -11.69 31.20 -15.06
N GLU A 574 -12.92 30.79 -14.78
CA GLU A 574 -14.07 31.69 -14.57
C GLU A 574 -13.80 32.69 -13.45
N LEU A 575 -13.33 32.22 -12.29
CA LEU A 575 -13.09 33.06 -11.12
C LEU A 575 -11.92 34.03 -11.32
N ALA A 576 -10.82 33.57 -11.89
CA ALA A 576 -9.69 34.43 -12.21
C ALA A 576 -10.01 35.44 -13.32
N GLY A 577 -10.87 35.09 -14.28
CA GLY A 577 -11.37 36.03 -15.28
C GLY A 577 -12.16 37.20 -14.67
N GLN A 578 -12.88 36.95 -13.57
CA GLN A 578 -13.54 38.01 -12.80
C GLN A 578 -12.54 38.86 -12.02
N LEU A 579 -11.53 38.25 -11.39
CA LEU A 579 -10.44 38.98 -10.74
C LEU A 579 -9.71 39.89 -11.72
N ARG A 580 -9.38 39.41 -12.92
CA ARG A 580 -8.74 40.21 -13.98
C ARG A 580 -9.49 41.51 -14.25
N SER A 581 -10.83 41.47 -14.30
CA SER A 581 -11.64 42.66 -14.58
C SER A 581 -11.53 43.76 -13.51
N MET A 582 -11.02 43.42 -12.32
CA MET A 582 -10.78 44.33 -11.21
C MET A 582 -9.33 44.85 -11.16
N LEU A 583 -8.41 44.22 -11.90
CA LEU A 583 -7.00 44.60 -11.92
C LEU A 583 -6.75 45.74 -12.93
N PRO A 584 -5.79 46.65 -12.66
CA PRO A 584 -5.37 47.66 -13.63
C PRO A 584 -4.79 46.99 -14.88
N GLY A 585 -5.22 47.45 -16.05
CA GLY A 585 -4.71 46.96 -17.33
C GLY A 585 -4.32 48.09 -18.26
N ASP A 586 -3.29 47.84 -19.05
CA ASP A 586 -2.80 48.77 -20.07
C ASP A 586 -3.49 48.48 -21.40
N SER A 587 -3.82 49.53 -22.14
CA SER A 587 -4.34 49.40 -23.51
C SER A 587 -3.21 48.97 -24.42
N ASP A 588 -3.21 47.71 -24.82
CA ASP A 588 -2.28 47.20 -25.82
C ASP A 588 -2.84 47.55 -27.20
N SER A 589 -2.07 48.24 -28.05
CA SER A 589 -2.54 48.71 -29.36
C SER A 589 -2.79 47.58 -30.36
N GLU A 590 -2.32 46.37 -30.03
CA GLU A 590 -2.62 45.13 -30.72
C GLU A 590 -3.29 44.18 -29.71
N ALA A 591 -4.62 44.23 -29.61
CA ALA A 591 -5.38 43.27 -28.80
C ALA A 591 -5.14 41.85 -29.37
N GLY A 592 -4.10 41.18 -28.87
CA GLY A 592 -3.70 39.86 -29.34
C GLY A 592 -4.79 38.82 -29.11
N GLU A 593 -4.76 37.74 -29.89
CA GLU A 593 -5.73 36.65 -29.77
C GLU A 593 -5.71 36.04 -28.36
N SER A 594 -6.89 35.63 -27.87
CA SER A 594 -7.01 34.87 -26.63
C SER A 594 -6.45 33.47 -26.86
N PHE A 595 -5.43 33.06 -26.09
CA PHE A 595 -4.62 31.86 -26.33
C PHE A 595 -3.99 31.85 -27.72
N PRO A 596 -2.95 32.66 -27.97
CA PRO A 596 -2.23 32.59 -29.23
C PRO A 596 -1.52 31.23 -29.39
N PRO A 597 -1.22 30.80 -30.63
CA PRO A 597 -0.38 29.62 -30.87
C PRO A 597 0.99 29.73 -30.18
N LEU A 598 1.54 28.58 -29.77
CA LEU A 598 2.89 28.55 -29.20
C LEU A 598 3.95 28.86 -30.24
N GLN A 599 4.83 29.81 -29.90
CA GLN A 599 6.02 30.13 -30.67
C GLN A 599 7.06 29.00 -30.55
N GLU A 600 7.90 28.87 -31.58
CA GLU A 600 8.95 27.85 -31.70
C GLU A 600 9.82 27.70 -30.44
N ALA A 601 10.15 28.79 -29.76
CA ALA A 601 10.99 28.78 -28.55
C ALA A 601 10.35 28.01 -27.38
N TYR A 602 9.01 28.02 -27.29
CA TYR A 602 8.25 27.34 -26.23
C TYR A 602 7.79 25.94 -26.65
N ARG A 603 8.02 25.55 -27.91
CA ARG A 603 7.68 24.22 -28.42
C ARG A 603 8.75 23.17 -28.18
N LYS A 604 10.02 23.56 -28.11
CA LYS A 604 11.16 22.63 -28.02
C LYS A 604 11.34 22.09 -26.60
N ILE A 605 11.12 20.79 -26.44
CA ILE A 605 11.37 20.08 -25.18
C ILE A 605 12.88 19.77 -25.05
N PRO A 606 13.55 20.18 -23.96
CA PRO A 606 14.92 19.77 -23.71
C PRO A 606 15.01 18.30 -23.27
N PRO A 607 16.17 17.65 -23.47
CA PRO A 607 16.38 16.27 -23.03
C PRO A 607 16.36 16.16 -21.50
N GLY A 608 15.76 15.08 -20.96
CA GLY A 608 15.68 14.86 -19.52
C GLY A 608 16.89 14.15 -18.91
N ALA A 609 16.79 13.86 -17.61
CA ALA A 609 17.85 13.27 -16.78
C ALA A 609 17.88 11.74 -16.82
N LEU A 610 16.73 11.05 -16.87
CA LEU A 610 16.65 9.59 -16.85
C LEU A 610 16.73 9.00 -18.28
N LYS A 611 17.91 9.08 -18.90
CA LYS A 611 18.12 8.60 -20.28
C LYS A 611 18.12 7.07 -20.43
N HIS A 612 18.55 6.31 -19.41
CA HIS A 612 18.72 4.87 -19.56
C HIS A 612 17.38 4.12 -19.49
N ILE A 613 17.06 3.34 -20.53
CA ILE A 613 15.94 2.40 -20.55
C ILE A 613 16.57 1.01 -20.40
N PRO A 614 16.42 0.30 -19.27
CA PRO A 614 16.88 -1.08 -19.18
C PRO A 614 16.04 -1.95 -20.13
N VAL A 615 16.69 -2.77 -20.95
CA VAL A 615 16.04 -3.71 -21.87
C VAL A 615 15.47 -4.88 -21.05
N SER A 616 14.29 -5.42 -21.42
CA SER A 616 13.61 -6.46 -20.61
C SER A 616 14.46 -7.71 -20.31
N SER A 617 15.45 -8.02 -21.15
CA SER A 617 16.41 -9.13 -20.97
C SER A 617 17.38 -8.93 -19.79
N GLU A 618 17.50 -7.71 -19.24
CA GLU A 618 18.37 -7.39 -18.12
C GLU A 618 17.67 -7.50 -16.75
N LEU A 619 16.36 -7.76 -16.72
CA LEU A 619 15.53 -7.61 -15.51
C LEU A 619 15.36 -8.88 -14.65
N SER A 620 16.02 -10.00 -14.97
CA SER A 620 15.87 -11.25 -14.21
C SER A 620 16.56 -11.18 -12.84
N VAL A 621 15.89 -11.70 -11.80
CA VAL A 621 16.49 -11.82 -10.46
C VAL A 621 16.99 -13.25 -10.28
N GLU A 622 18.31 -13.40 -10.17
CA GLU A 622 18.94 -14.67 -9.84
C GLU A 622 19.18 -14.74 -8.34
N ALA A 623 18.92 -15.91 -7.76
CA ALA A 623 19.07 -16.13 -6.33
C ALA A 623 19.46 -17.59 -6.06
N ASP A 624 20.18 -17.80 -4.97
CA ASP A 624 20.45 -19.12 -4.43
C ASP A 624 19.71 -19.28 -3.11
N PHE A 625 19.00 -20.39 -2.96
CA PHE A 625 18.42 -20.80 -1.69
C PHE A 625 19.26 -21.94 -1.12
N SER A 626 19.82 -21.76 0.08
CA SER A 626 20.70 -22.74 0.70
C SER A 626 20.10 -23.29 1.99
N GLU A 627 20.11 -24.61 2.14
CA GLU A 627 19.63 -25.30 3.33
C GLU A 627 20.53 -26.45 3.71
N ARG A 628 20.62 -26.73 5.01
CA ARG A 628 21.31 -27.91 5.54
C ARG A 628 20.32 -28.85 6.20
N MET A 629 20.48 -30.13 5.90
CA MET A 629 19.72 -31.19 6.53
C MET A 629 20.66 -32.24 7.11
N VAL A 630 20.29 -32.79 8.26
CA VAL A 630 21.17 -33.63 9.07
C VAL A 630 20.59 -35.03 9.18
N LEU A 631 21.39 -36.03 8.84
CA LEU A 631 21.17 -37.43 9.17
C LEU A 631 21.93 -37.76 10.46
N HIS A 632 21.23 -38.03 11.55
CA HIS A 632 21.86 -38.44 12.80
C HIS A 632 22.23 -39.94 12.77
N LEU A 633 23.50 -40.25 13.08
CA LEU A 633 24.09 -41.59 13.08
C LEU A 633 24.54 -42.00 14.50
N SER A 634 23.62 -42.06 15.47
CA SER A 634 23.84 -42.71 16.79
C SER A 634 22.53 -42.77 17.61
N ASP A 635 22.48 -43.65 18.63
CA ASP A 635 21.37 -43.70 19.61
C ASP A 635 21.44 -42.58 20.67
N SER A 636 22.59 -41.91 20.81
CA SER A 636 22.74 -40.76 21.73
C SER A 636 22.14 -39.50 21.11
N LYS A 637 20.91 -39.16 21.52
CA LYS A 637 20.17 -37.98 21.06
C LYS A 637 21.03 -36.69 21.08
N ARG A 638 21.10 -36.02 19.93
CA ARG A 638 21.35 -34.57 19.80
C ARG A 638 20.41 -33.98 18.74
N SER A 639 19.10 -34.22 18.85
CA SER A 639 18.12 -33.37 18.17
C SER A 639 17.64 -32.32 19.17
N MET A 640 17.44 -31.09 18.70
CA MET A 640 16.82 -30.01 19.49
C MET A 640 15.38 -30.36 19.89
N PHE A 641 14.74 -31.29 19.18
CA PHE A 641 13.35 -31.67 19.37
C PHE A 641 13.24 -33.09 19.95
N PRO A 642 12.88 -33.26 21.23
CA PRO A 642 12.84 -34.56 21.90
C PRO A 642 11.91 -35.60 21.25
N TRP A 643 10.93 -35.13 20.47
CA TRP A 643 9.91 -35.88 19.74
C TRP A 643 10.31 -36.30 18.32
N SER A 644 11.44 -35.77 17.82
CA SER A 644 12.12 -36.30 16.64
C SER A 644 12.76 -37.63 17.09
N ARG A 645 12.20 -38.76 16.64
CA ARG A 645 12.91 -40.03 16.63
C ARG A 645 13.57 -40.07 15.26
N PRO A 646 14.90 -39.93 15.14
CA PRO A 646 15.54 -40.04 13.84
C PRO A 646 15.32 -41.46 13.29
N ALA A 647 15.21 -41.56 11.97
CA ALA A 647 15.50 -42.81 11.29
C ALA A 647 17.01 -43.03 11.43
N THR A 648 17.42 -43.77 12.47
CA THR A 648 18.83 -44.09 12.71
C THR A 648 19.31 -45.05 11.63
N ALA A 649 20.07 -44.54 10.66
CA ALA A 649 20.92 -45.38 9.84
C ALA A 649 22.20 -45.68 10.64
N GLY A 650 22.62 -46.94 10.72
CA GLY A 650 23.93 -47.27 11.27
C GLY A 650 25.04 -46.89 10.31
N VAL A 651 26.22 -46.50 10.83
CA VAL A 651 27.42 -46.25 10.01
C VAL A 651 27.72 -47.46 9.10
N ASP A 652 27.54 -48.68 9.61
CA ASP A 652 27.71 -49.92 8.85
C ASP A 652 26.71 -50.12 7.70
N GLN A 653 25.49 -49.61 7.85
CA GLN A 653 24.48 -49.67 6.79
C GLN A 653 24.85 -48.70 5.66
N LEU A 654 25.33 -47.51 6.00
CA LEU A 654 25.83 -46.53 5.03
C LEU A 654 27.10 -47.01 4.35
N ASN A 655 28.06 -47.59 5.09
CA ASN A 655 29.28 -48.17 4.51
C ASN A 655 28.98 -49.31 3.54
N ARG A 656 28.01 -50.17 3.84
CA ARG A 656 27.55 -51.21 2.89
C ARG A 656 26.87 -50.64 1.65
N LEU A 657 26.21 -49.49 1.76
CA LEU A 657 25.53 -48.84 0.65
C LEU A 657 26.51 -48.06 -0.25
N LEU A 658 27.46 -47.34 0.33
CA LEU A 658 28.34 -46.37 -0.33
C LEU A 658 29.75 -46.90 -0.64
N ALA A 659 30.00 -48.20 -0.42
CA ALA A 659 31.31 -48.84 -0.62
C ALA A 659 31.91 -48.51 -2.00
N GLY A 660 33.14 -47.96 -1.99
CA GLY A 660 33.89 -47.60 -3.20
C GLY A 660 33.32 -46.41 -3.98
N ARG A 661 32.42 -45.62 -3.39
CA ARG A 661 31.75 -44.49 -4.06
C ARG A 661 31.97 -43.15 -3.40
N LEU A 662 32.67 -43.10 -2.27
CA LEU A 662 32.99 -41.86 -1.55
C LEU A 662 34.24 -41.21 -2.14
N SER A 663 34.28 -39.88 -2.14
CA SER A 663 35.44 -39.12 -2.59
C SER A 663 36.57 -39.18 -1.56
N GLY A 664 37.69 -39.82 -1.91
CA GLY A 664 38.90 -39.84 -1.07
C GLY A 664 38.83 -40.76 0.16
N LEU A 665 37.81 -41.60 0.30
CA LEU A 665 37.63 -42.53 1.41
C LEU A 665 37.09 -43.88 0.91
N ASP A 666 37.62 -44.99 1.43
CA ASP A 666 37.08 -46.32 1.15
C ASP A 666 35.81 -46.63 1.98
N ARG A 667 35.76 -46.09 3.21
CA ARG A 667 34.66 -46.24 4.17
C ARG A 667 34.58 -45.04 5.11
N LEU A 668 33.38 -44.74 5.61
CA LEU A 668 33.15 -43.78 6.68
C LEU A 668 33.78 -44.28 7.99
N PRO A 669 34.49 -43.42 8.76
CA PRO A 669 35.01 -43.75 10.08
C PRO A 669 33.90 -44.16 11.06
N GLU A 670 34.19 -45.08 11.98
CA GLU A 670 33.25 -45.45 13.08
C GLU A 670 32.93 -44.27 14.00
N THR A 671 33.79 -43.27 14.05
CA THR A 671 33.59 -42.01 14.79
C THR A 671 32.58 -41.07 14.13
N THR A 672 32.05 -41.39 12.95
CA THR A 672 31.07 -40.55 12.26
C THR A 672 29.76 -40.53 13.04
N ARG A 673 29.35 -39.34 13.52
CA ARG A 673 28.16 -39.16 14.36
C ARG A 673 26.95 -38.67 13.59
N ALA A 674 27.15 -38.02 12.46
CA ALA A 674 26.09 -37.51 11.60
C ALA A 674 26.59 -37.27 10.17
N MET A 675 25.65 -37.19 9.23
CA MET A 675 25.90 -36.69 7.87
C MET A 675 25.13 -35.38 7.68
N ALA A 676 25.75 -34.37 7.09
CA ALA A 676 25.10 -33.15 6.65
C ALA A 676 24.91 -33.20 5.14
N LEU A 677 23.69 -32.96 4.68
CA LEU A 677 23.36 -32.72 3.28
C LEU A 677 23.11 -31.22 3.13
N ASP A 678 24.08 -30.51 2.56
CA ASP A 678 23.95 -29.12 2.17
C ASP A 678 23.35 -29.08 0.77
N VAL A 679 22.19 -28.43 0.58
CA VAL A 679 21.50 -28.30 -0.69
C VAL A 679 21.41 -26.84 -1.07
N VAL A 680 21.81 -26.51 -2.30
CA VAL A 680 21.66 -25.19 -2.89
C VAL A 680 20.76 -25.31 -4.12
N PHE A 681 19.61 -24.63 -4.10
CA PHE A 681 18.73 -24.48 -5.25
C PHE A 681 19.06 -23.16 -5.93
N SER A 682 19.29 -23.19 -7.24
CA SER A 682 19.66 -22.00 -7.99
C SER A 682 18.51 -21.54 -8.88
N PHE A 683 18.07 -20.31 -8.65
CA PHE A 683 17.15 -19.58 -9.50
C PHE A 683 18.00 -18.78 -10.51
N ALA A 684 18.17 -19.28 -11.73
CA ALA A 684 19.02 -18.64 -12.74
C ALA A 684 18.51 -18.85 -14.17
N GLY A 685 18.86 -17.95 -15.08
CA GLY A 685 18.46 -18.03 -16.50
C GLY A 685 16.94 -18.15 -16.69
N GLU A 686 16.50 -19.20 -17.38
CA GLU A 686 15.07 -19.50 -17.59
C GLU A 686 14.30 -19.87 -16.30
N GLN A 687 15.02 -20.11 -15.20
CA GLN A 687 14.49 -20.43 -13.88
C GLN A 687 14.77 -19.31 -12.87
N SER A 688 15.01 -18.08 -13.34
CA SER A 688 15.14 -16.92 -12.46
C SER A 688 13.95 -16.80 -11.51
N LEU A 689 14.17 -16.18 -10.35
CA LEU A 689 13.21 -16.16 -9.24
C LEU A 689 11.86 -15.61 -9.69
N ASP A 690 11.87 -14.52 -10.46
CA ASP A 690 10.70 -13.89 -11.06
C ASP A 690 9.92 -14.83 -11.99
N ARG A 691 10.60 -15.59 -12.86
CA ARG A 691 9.94 -16.55 -13.77
C ARG A 691 9.43 -17.78 -13.03
N TRP A 692 10.15 -18.24 -12.01
CA TRP A 692 9.72 -19.36 -11.19
C TRP A 692 8.41 -19.06 -10.43
N LEU A 693 8.19 -17.82 -10.01
CA LEU A 693 6.94 -17.41 -9.35
C LEU A 693 5.70 -17.55 -10.24
N GLU A 694 5.87 -17.52 -11.57
CA GLU A 694 4.79 -17.80 -12.53
C GLU A 694 4.60 -19.30 -12.77
N LYS A 695 5.69 -20.08 -12.73
CA LYS A 695 5.70 -21.51 -13.06
C LYS A 695 6.40 -22.35 -11.97
N PRO A 696 5.92 -22.32 -10.72
CA PRO A 696 6.62 -22.94 -9.58
C PRO A 696 6.63 -24.48 -9.61
N ARG A 697 5.91 -25.08 -10.57
CA ARG A 697 5.88 -26.53 -10.83
C ARG A 697 7.02 -27.01 -11.74
N GLN A 698 7.76 -26.10 -12.36
CA GLN A 698 8.94 -26.47 -13.14
C GLN A 698 10.05 -26.97 -12.20
N PRO A 699 10.82 -28.00 -12.58
CA PRO A 699 11.95 -28.46 -11.79
C PRO A 699 13.02 -27.36 -11.69
N LEU A 700 13.48 -27.08 -10.47
CA LEU A 700 14.61 -26.20 -10.19
C LEU A 700 15.89 -27.01 -10.13
N SER A 701 16.94 -26.52 -10.80
CA SER A 701 18.27 -27.09 -10.70
C SER A 701 18.82 -26.92 -9.27
N ALA A 702 19.47 -27.96 -8.76
CA ALA A 702 20.06 -27.94 -7.44
C ALA A 702 21.36 -28.73 -7.38
N VAL A 703 22.29 -28.24 -6.57
CA VAL A 703 23.53 -28.93 -6.22
C VAL A 703 23.43 -29.32 -4.75
N ALA A 704 23.93 -30.50 -4.42
CA ALA A 704 24.00 -30.95 -3.03
C ALA A 704 25.39 -31.49 -2.71
N ALA A 705 25.86 -31.20 -1.51
CA ALA A 705 27.09 -31.76 -0.95
C ALA A 705 26.74 -32.61 0.27
N LEU A 706 27.17 -33.86 0.27
CA LEU A 706 27.06 -34.72 1.44
C LEU A 706 28.39 -34.71 2.19
N SER A 707 28.34 -34.33 3.45
CA SER A 707 29.49 -34.19 4.34
C SER A 707 29.33 -35.04 5.60
N MET A 708 30.42 -35.54 6.15
CA MET A 708 30.43 -36.29 7.42
C MET A 708 30.87 -35.39 8.59
N ASP A 709 30.27 -35.60 9.77
CA ASP A 709 30.67 -34.99 11.05
C ASP A 709 31.21 -36.07 11.99
N THR A 710 32.49 -35.98 12.33
CA THR A 710 33.18 -36.89 13.24
C THR A 710 33.34 -36.33 14.66
N VAL A 711 33.05 -35.04 14.86
CA VAL A 711 33.24 -34.33 16.14
C VAL A 711 31.91 -34.23 16.91
N GLY A 712 30.78 -34.19 16.20
CA GLY A 712 29.44 -34.03 16.75
C GLY A 712 29.05 -32.56 16.95
N GLY A 713 29.63 -31.66 16.17
CA GLY A 713 29.50 -30.20 16.27
C GLY A 713 28.44 -29.56 15.37
N ILE A 714 27.72 -30.35 14.56
CA ILE A 714 26.70 -29.87 13.59
C ILE A 714 25.66 -28.90 14.21
N LEU A 715 25.44 -28.93 15.52
CA LEU A 715 24.48 -28.05 16.25
C LEU A 715 25.14 -27.14 17.29
N THR A 716 26.44 -26.84 17.19
CA THR A 716 27.13 -26.02 18.22
C THR A 716 28.30 -25.17 17.71
N THR A 717 28.89 -25.45 16.55
CA THR A 717 30.14 -24.80 16.11
C THR A 717 30.18 -24.50 14.61
N VAL A 718 30.90 -23.43 14.24
CA VAL A 718 31.24 -23.00 12.88
C VAL A 718 31.67 -24.19 11.99
N ASP A 719 31.35 -24.15 10.69
CA ASP A 719 31.51 -25.18 9.63
C ASP A 719 32.90 -25.91 9.52
N ALA A 720 33.87 -25.60 10.38
CA ALA A 720 35.27 -26.03 10.35
C ALA A 720 35.55 -27.54 10.52
N HIS A 721 34.53 -28.39 10.70
CA HIS A 721 34.70 -29.82 10.99
C HIS A 721 33.91 -30.77 10.08
N LEU A 722 33.31 -30.26 9.00
CA LEU A 722 32.62 -31.08 8.01
C LEU A 722 33.59 -31.50 6.91
N THR A 723 33.66 -32.80 6.63
CA THR A 723 34.43 -33.34 5.49
C THR A 723 33.46 -33.76 4.39
N GLN A 724 33.52 -33.12 3.24
CA GLN A 724 32.69 -33.48 2.08
C GLN A 724 33.11 -34.84 1.53
N VAL A 725 32.12 -35.72 1.32
CA VAL A 725 32.34 -37.10 0.84
C VAL A 725 31.64 -37.39 -0.49
N LEU A 726 30.63 -36.60 -0.88
CA LEU A 726 30.00 -36.67 -2.20
C LEU A 726 29.59 -35.27 -2.68
N GLU A 727 29.71 -35.07 -3.99
CA GLU A 727 29.02 -34.01 -4.71
C GLU A 727 27.88 -34.64 -5.52
N LEU A 728 26.71 -34.00 -5.50
CA LEU A 728 25.53 -34.43 -6.21
C LEU A 728 24.93 -33.25 -6.99
N LYS A 729 24.35 -33.55 -8.15
CA LYS A 729 23.57 -32.61 -8.96
C LYS A 729 22.20 -33.20 -9.21
N GLY A 730 21.19 -32.35 -9.24
CA GLY A 730 19.82 -32.81 -9.26
C GLY A 730 18.81 -31.72 -9.52
N GLU A 731 17.55 -32.11 -9.34
CA GLU A 731 16.42 -31.21 -9.49
C GLU A 731 15.44 -31.37 -8.35
N VAL A 732 14.76 -30.27 -8.04
CA VAL A 732 13.71 -30.21 -7.03
C VAL A 732 12.45 -29.60 -7.65
N ARG A 733 11.31 -30.23 -7.40
CA ARG A 733 10.03 -29.87 -8.03
C ARG A 733 8.92 -29.77 -7.01
N LEU A 734 8.12 -28.72 -7.09
CA LEU A 734 6.82 -28.66 -6.41
C LEU A 734 5.74 -29.35 -7.27
N GLY A 735 5.13 -30.39 -6.72
CA GLY A 735 3.98 -31.05 -7.32
C GLY A 735 2.71 -30.20 -7.28
N ALA A 736 1.73 -30.57 -8.11
CA ALA A 736 0.41 -29.95 -8.10
C ALA A 736 -0.33 -30.20 -6.78
N LEU A 737 -1.29 -29.33 -6.47
CA LEU A 737 -2.28 -29.56 -5.42
C LEU A 737 -3.13 -30.79 -5.82
N GLN A 738 -3.04 -31.86 -5.04
CA GLN A 738 -3.76 -33.10 -5.28
C GLN A 738 -4.95 -33.23 -4.32
N PRO A 739 -6.19 -33.41 -4.83
CA PRO A 739 -7.33 -33.71 -3.98
C PRO A 739 -7.13 -35.09 -3.33
N VAL A 740 -7.37 -35.17 -2.04
CA VAL A 740 -7.40 -36.45 -1.33
C VAL A 740 -8.70 -37.18 -1.70
N GLY A 741 -8.66 -38.49 -1.96
CA GLY A 741 -9.86 -39.25 -2.36
C GLY A 741 -11.07 -39.01 -1.44
N ARG A 742 -12.29 -38.95 -2.01
CA ARG A 742 -13.53 -38.44 -1.38
C ARG A 742 -13.75 -38.88 0.08
N VAL A 743 -13.50 -40.15 0.39
CA VAL A 743 -13.67 -40.72 1.75
C VAL A 743 -12.65 -40.16 2.74
N ARG A 744 -11.37 -40.11 2.36
CA ARG A 744 -10.31 -39.56 3.22
C ARG A 744 -10.51 -38.06 3.40
N HIS A 745 -10.90 -37.34 2.36
CA HIS A 745 -11.25 -35.91 2.40
C HIS A 745 -12.36 -35.64 3.43
N ALA A 746 -13.48 -36.36 3.35
CA ALA A 746 -14.57 -36.27 4.33
C ALA A 746 -14.11 -36.56 5.77
N LEU A 747 -13.29 -37.60 5.98
CA LEU A 747 -12.75 -37.93 7.32
C LEU A 747 -11.85 -36.82 7.89
N ARG A 748 -11.06 -36.12 7.06
CA ARG A 748 -10.24 -34.99 7.53
C ARG A 748 -11.11 -33.81 7.93
N THR A 749 -12.09 -33.47 7.09
CA THR A 749 -13.02 -32.37 7.32
C THR A 749 -13.80 -32.60 8.62
N VAL A 750 -14.31 -33.82 8.84
CA VAL A 750 -15.00 -34.18 10.09
C VAL A 750 -14.05 -34.13 11.29
N SER A 751 -12.82 -34.65 11.18
CA SER A 751 -11.83 -34.61 12.27
C SER A 751 -11.42 -33.18 12.67
N ALA A 752 -11.34 -32.25 11.71
CA ALA A 752 -11.06 -30.84 11.96
C ALA A 752 -12.24 -30.17 12.69
N ILE A 753 -13.47 -30.40 12.21
CA ILE A 753 -14.70 -29.88 12.84
C ILE A 753 -14.83 -30.37 14.29
N LEU A 754 -14.59 -31.66 14.55
CA LEU A 754 -14.69 -32.24 15.90
C LEU A 754 -13.66 -31.65 16.88
N ARG A 755 -12.43 -31.37 16.42
CA ARG A 755 -11.40 -30.73 17.25
C ARG A 755 -11.75 -29.28 17.59
N TYR A 756 -12.30 -28.54 16.64
CA TYR A 756 -12.72 -27.16 16.86
C TYR A 756 -13.94 -27.05 17.79
N LEU A 757 -14.94 -27.94 17.62
CA LEU A 757 -16.11 -27.95 18.49
C LEU A 757 -15.73 -28.32 19.93
N ARG A 758 -14.76 -29.24 20.10
CA ARG A 758 -14.15 -29.52 21.41
C ARG A 758 -13.38 -28.32 21.98
N TYR A 759 -12.70 -27.54 21.14
CA TYR A 759 -11.98 -26.32 21.53
C TYR A 759 -12.91 -25.17 21.98
N ARG A 760 -14.08 -25.01 21.35
CA ARG A 760 -15.10 -24.01 21.73
C ARG A 760 -16.02 -24.46 22.89
N GLY A 761 -15.72 -25.58 23.55
CA GLY A 761 -16.55 -26.13 24.62
C GLY A 761 -17.94 -26.62 24.16
N MET A 762 -18.13 -26.86 22.85
CA MET A 762 -19.38 -27.32 22.27
C MET A 762 -19.39 -28.86 22.19
N ASP A 763 -19.87 -29.52 23.24
CA ASP A 763 -20.03 -30.98 23.24
C ASP A 763 -21.07 -31.42 22.20
N LEU A 764 -20.60 -32.11 21.16
CA LEU A 764 -21.45 -32.64 20.09
C LEU A 764 -22.49 -33.66 20.58
N TRP A 765 -22.24 -34.27 21.74
CA TRP A 765 -23.09 -35.31 22.34
C TRP A 765 -24.35 -34.77 23.03
N VAL A 766 -24.60 -33.45 23.01
CA VAL A 766 -25.72 -32.82 23.74
C VAL A 766 -26.81 -32.19 22.83
N ARG A 767 -26.72 -32.29 21.49
CA ARG A 767 -27.74 -31.66 20.61
C ARG A 767 -28.24 -32.56 19.48
N LEU A 768 -28.86 -33.68 19.84
CA LEU A 768 -29.75 -34.43 18.95
C LEU A 768 -31.11 -33.71 18.80
N PRO A 769 -31.78 -33.80 17.64
CA PRO A 769 -33.05 -33.12 17.38
C PRO A 769 -34.12 -33.46 18.43
N LYS A 770 -34.94 -32.46 18.79
CA LYS A 770 -35.92 -32.43 19.90
C LYS A 770 -36.80 -33.68 20.06
N ARG A 771 -37.01 -34.48 19.01
CA ARG A 771 -37.80 -35.73 19.05
C ARG A 771 -37.08 -36.90 19.74
N LEU A 772 -35.76 -37.03 19.61
CA LEU A 772 -34.99 -38.11 20.28
C LEU A 772 -34.68 -37.77 21.75
N ALA A 773 -34.45 -36.50 22.07
CA ALA A 773 -34.01 -36.07 23.40
C ALA A 773 -35.11 -36.10 24.47
N ARG A 774 -36.41 -36.02 24.09
CA ARG A 774 -37.54 -36.13 25.03
C ARG A 774 -37.69 -37.51 25.67
N TRP A 775 -37.06 -38.53 25.10
CA TRP A 775 -37.15 -39.90 25.59
C TRP A 775 -36.12 -40.22 26.69
N LEU A 776 -35.04 -39.44 26.81
CA LEU A 776 -33.86 -39.82 27.62
C LEU A 776 -33.63 -38.99 28.90
N LEU A 777 -34.27 -37.83 29.10
CA LEU A 777 -34.03 -37.01 30.29
C LEU A 777 -35.31 -36.32 30.81
N PRO A 778 -35.55 -36.30 32.14
CA PRO A 778 -36.73 -35.67 32.74
C PRO A 778 -36.70 -34.14 32.65
N ALA A 779 -37.87 -33.54 32.43
CA ALA A 779 -38.08 -32.14 32.05
C ALA A 779 -37.47 -31.06 32.98
N ARG A 780 -37.06 -31.40 34.20
CA ARG A 780 -36.53 -30.45 35.20
C ARG A 780 -35.14 -29.89 34.87
N THR A 781 -34.31 -30.59 34.09
CA THR A 781 -32.97 -30.11 33.69
C THR A 781 -33.00 -29.06 32.58
N TRP A 782 -34.12 -28.91 31.87
CA TRP A 782 -34.25 -27.95 30.77
C TRP A 782 -34.51 -26.52 31.25
N GLN A 783 -35.29 -26.34 32.33
CA GLN A 783 -35.66 -25.00 32.84
C GLN A 783 -34.54 -24.28 33.61
N LEU A 784 -33.53 -25.00 34.10
CA LEU A 784 -32.44 -24.39 34.87
C LEU A 784 -31.31 -23.80 34.02
N ARG A 785 -31.24 -24.06 32.70
CA ARG A 785 -30.14 -23.59 31.83
C ARG A 785 -30.52 -22.52 30.81
N TYR A 786 -31.80 -22.39 30.44
CA TYR A 786 -32.22 -21.46 29.41
C TYR A 786 -33.55 -20.83 29.79
N GLY A 787 -33.47 -19.75 30.58
CA GLY A 787 -34.58 -18.80 30.68
C GLY A 787 -34.83 -18.14 29.32
N ASP A 788 -36.10 -17.85 29.05
CA ASP A 788 -36.61 -17.29 27.80
C ASP A 788 -35.77 -16.10 27.32
N ASN A 789 -34.99 -16.29 26.24
CA ASN A 789 -34.29 -15.17 25.64
C ASN A 789 -34.08 -15.36 24.13
N ALA A 790 -34.54 -14.38 23.36
CA ALA A 790 -34.39 -14.27 21.90
C ALA A 790 -32.92 -14.33 21.40
N GLN A 791 -31.95 -14.21 22.32
CA GLN A 791 -30.53 -14.43 22.05
C GLN A 791 -30.18 -15.88 21.66
N ALA A 792 -30.95 -16.88 22.10
CA ALA A 792 -30.69 -18.28 21.74
C ALA A 792 -30.96 -18.56 20.24
N VAL A 793 -31.97 -17.90 19.66
CA VAL A 793 -32.34 -18.05 18.24
C VAL A 793 -31.33 -17.34 17.32
N ARG A 794 -30.79 -16.18 17.71
CA ARG A 794 -29.66 -15.53 17.00
C ARG A 794 -28.38 -16.37 17.05
N ARG A 795 -28.13 -17.11 18.15
CA ARG A 795 -26.99 -18.05 18.26
C ARG A 795 -27.14 -19.30 17.39
N GLU A 796 -28.33 -19.86 17.22
CA GLU A 796 -28.53 -21.04 16.34
C GLU A 796 -28.25 -20.73 14.86
N ALA A 797 -28.62 -19.53 14.37
CA ALA A 797 -28.31 -19.09 13.01
C ALA A 797 -26.80 -18.83 12.80
N SER A 798 -26.06 -18.35 13.82
CA SER A 798 -24.60 -18.16 13.74
C SER A 798 -23.86 -19.50 13.75
N ILE A 799 -24.31 -20.49 14.51
CA ILE A 799 -23.67 -21.82 14.57
C ILE A 799 -23.76 -22.58 13.24
N LEU A 800 -24.91 -22.55 12.55
CA LEU A 800 -25.04 -23.17 11.23
C LEU A 800 -24.18 -22.47 10.17
N LYS A 801 -24.07 -21.14 10.24
CA LYS A 801 -23.18 -20.35 9.37
C LYS A 801 -21.73 -20.73 9.64
N GLU A 802 -21.33 -20.81 10.89
CA GLU A 802 -20.00 -21.28 11.32
C GLU A 802 -19.71 -22.68 10.81
N ILE A 803 -20.57 -23.68 11.08
CA ILE A 803 -20.37 -25.07 10.62
C ILE A 803 -20.18 -25.14 9.10
N ARG A 804 -20.96 -24.38 8.32
CA ARG A 804 -20.79 -24.30 6.86
C ARG A 804 -19.44 -23.69 6.48
N THR A 805 -19.04 -22.60 7.12
CA THR A 805 -17.71 -21.99 6.95
C THR A 805 -16.61 -22.98 7.28
N PHE A 806 -16.71 -23.72 8.39
CA PHE A 806 -15.74 -24.76 8.79
C PHE A 806 -15.68 -25.90 7.79
N TRP A 807 -16.83 -26.40 7.32
CA TRP A 807 -16.87 -27.47 6.33
C TRP A 807 -16.25 -27.03 5.00
N ARG A 808 -16.54 -25.79 4.57
CA ARG A 808 -15.93 -25.17 3.40
C ARG A 808 -14.41 -25.06 3.55
N ILE A 809 -13.91 -24.37 4.57
CA ILE A 809 -12.46 -24.23 4.80
C ILE A 809 -11.81 -25.62 4.92
N GLY A 810 -12.39 -26.53 5.71
CA GLY A 810 -11.90 -27.90 5.87
C GLY A 810 -11.81 -28.69 4.57
N SER A 811 -12.77 -28.50 3.65
CA SER A 811 -12.74 -29.11 2.33
C SER A 811 -11.66 -28.54 1.40
N LEU A 812 -11.38 -27.23 1.47
CA LEU A 812 -10.31 -26.57 0.72
C LEU A 812 -8.92 -27.05 1.18
N GLN A 813 -8.77 -27.30 2.47
CA GLN A 813 -7.49 -27.68 3.10
C GLN A 813 -7.16 -29.17 3.03
N ALA A 814 -8.09 -29.98 2.53
CA ALA A 814 -7.86 -31.41 2.39
C ALA A 814 -6.98 -31.75 1.18
N GLU A 815 -6.60 -30.77 0.35
CA GLU A 815 -5.62 -30.92 -0.73
C GLU A 815 -4.20 -31.16 -0.18
N ARG A 816 -3.35 -31.82 -0.98
CA ARG A 816 -1.95 -32.07 -0.65
C ARG A 816 -1.04 -31.48 -1.70
N ARG A 817 0.06 -30.87 -1.26
CA ARG A 817 1.17 -30.50 -2.12
C ARG A 817 2.37 -31.37 -1.80
N TYR A 818 3.22 -31.64 -2.79
CA TYR A 818 4.42 -32.45 -2.60
C TYR A 818 5.65 -31.70 -3.08
N LEU A 819 6.78 -31.91 -2.40
CA LEU A 819 8.10 -31.55 -2.86
C LEU A 819 8.80 -32.85 -3.26
N GLU A 820 9.14 -32.97 -4.54
CA GLU A 820 9.89 -34.10 -5.09
C GLU A 820 11.30 -33.63 -5.38
N TYR A 821 12.29 -34.47 -5.08
CA TYR A 821 13.69 -34.12 -5.27
C TYR A 821 14.49 -35.38 -5.58
N GLU A 822 15.51 -35.21 -6.43
CA GLU A 822 16.42 -36.27 -6.84
C GLU A 822 17.79 -35.67 -7.13
N PHE A 823 18.81 -36.17 -6.43
CA PHE A 823 20.21 -35.76 -6.56
C PHE A 823 21.06 -36.96 -6.93
N LYS A 824 21.92 -36.82 -7.93
CA LYS A 824 22.79 -37.87 -8.47
C LYS A 824 24.24 -37.46 -8.35
N SER A 825 25.07 -38.37 -7.83
CA SER A 825 26.52 -38.23 -7.84
C SER A 825 27.13 -38.89 -9.08
N ALA A 826 28.30 -38.41 -9.51
CA ALA A 826 29.09 -39.03 -10.58
C ALA A 826 29.41 -40.52 -10.29
N ASN A 827 29.51 -40.89 -9.01
CA ASN A 827 29.81 -42.26 -8.56
C ASN A 827 28.55 -43.16 -8.48
N GLY A 828 27.45 -42.76 -9.11
CA GLY A 828 26.21 -43.55 -9.23
C GLY A 828 25.39 -43.66 -7.94
N VAL A 829 25.61 -42.78 -6.96
CA VAL A 829 24.77 -42.63 -5.76
C VAL A 829 23.61 -41.70 -6.08
N VAL A 830 22.40 -42.08 -5.68
CA VAL A 830 21.18 -41.27 -5.86
C VAL A 830 20.53 -41.03 -4.51
N ILE A 831 20.24 -39.76 -4.20
CA ILE A 831 19.44 -39.36 -3.04
C ILE A 831 18.13 -38.80 -3.58
N SER A 832 17.02 -39.49 -3.35
CA SER A 832 15.71 -39.03 -3.82
C SER A 832 14.64 -39.15 -2.75
N GLY A 833 13.56 -38.40 -2.91
CA GLY A 833 12.44 -38.51 -1.99
C GLY A 833 11.26 -37.64 -2.38
N ARG A 834 10.20 -37.78 -1.59
CA ARG A 834 8.96 -37.05 -1.78
C ARG A 834 8.41 -36.63 -0.44
N LYS A 835 8.45 -35.33 -0.16
CA LYS A 835 7.89 -34.72 1.05
C LYS A 835 6.47 -34.26 0.78
N THR A 836 5.57 -34.51 1.71
CA THR A 836 4.21 -33.95 1.67
C THR A 836 4.22 -32.62 2.41
N LEU A 837 3.88 -31.54 1.73
CA LEU A 837 3.76 -30.18 2.27
C LEU A 837 2.33 -29.92 2.77
N ALA A 838 1.85 -30.80 3.64
CA ALA A 838 0.53 -30.69 4.27
C ALA A 838 0.56 -31.39 5.63
N TYR A 839 -0.31 -30.97 6.55
CA TYR A 839 -0.48 -31.69 7.80
C TYR A 839 -0.90 -33.14 7.51
N GLY A 840 -0.41 -34.12 8.27
CA GLY A 840 -0.77 -35.54 8.15
C GLY A 840 -1.60 -35.97 9.36
N LEU A 841 -2.73 -36.66 9.16
CA LEU A 841 -3.55 -37.21 10.26
C LEU A 841 -2.82 -38.22 11.16
N GLY A 842 -1.62 -38.67 10.77
CA GLY A 842 -0.73 -39.52 11.57
C GLY A 842 0.63 -38.88 11.91
N LEU A 843 0.82 -37.58 11.65
CA LEU A 843 2.00 -36.85 12.12
C LEU A 843 1.69 -36.25 13.50
N PRO A 844 2.47 -36.56 14.55
CA PRO A 844 2.16 -36.14 15.91
C PRO A 844 2.28 -34.61 16.13
N ASP A 845 2.92 -33.87 15.23
CA ASP A 845 3.19 -32.44 15.34
C ASP A 845 3.37 -31.80 13.93
N LEU A 846 2.87 -30.58 13.73
CA LEU A 846 3.10 -29.74 12.55
C LEU A 846 4.59 -29.52 12.30
N LEU A 847 5.35 -29.23 13.35
CA LEU A 847 6.80 -28.95 13.28
C LEU A 847 7.55 -30.18 12.75
N LYS A 848 7.11 -31.39 13.10
CA LYS A 848 7.68 -32.64 12.57
C LYS A 848 7.49 -32.77 11.06
N GLY A 849 6.33 -32.36 10.55
CA GLY A 849 6.07 -32.35 9.10
C GLY A 849 6.91 -31.32 8.34
N LEU A 850 7.20 -30.19 8.96
CA LEU A 850 7.99 -29.10 8.35
C LEU A 850 9.50 -29.34 8.44
N LEU A 851 10.00 -29.89 9.54
CA LEU A 851 11.43 -30.02 9.81
C LEU A 851 12.05 -31.33 9.30
N VAL A 852 11.25 -32.35 8.97
CA VAL A 852 11.77 -33.66 8.54
C VAL A 852 11.62 -33.84 7.03
N LEU A 853 12.68 -34.31 6.36
CA LEU A 853 12.74 -34.62 4.94
C LEU A 853 12.93 -36.15 4.73
N PRO A 854 11.93 -36.88 4.21
CA PRO A 854 12.01 -38.34 4.03
C PRO A 854 12.80 -38.73 2.77
N VAL A 855 13.98 -39.32 2.94
CA VAL A 855 14.93 -39.63 1.84
C VAL A 855 15.08 -41.12 1.58
N THR A 856 15.41 -41.48 0.34
CA THR A 856 15.91 -42.79 -0.07
C THR A 856 17.28 -42.59 -0.69
N ILE A 857 18.29 -43.20 -0.10
CA ILE A 857 19.66 -43.22 -0.63
C ILE A 857 19.83 -44.55 -1.36
N SER A 858 20.20 -44.53 -2.63
CA SER A 858 20.41 -45.72 -3.44
C SER A 858 21.76 -45.71 -4.14
N ALA A 859 22.32 -46.91 -4.32
CA ALA A 859 23.59 -47.14 -4.99
C ALA A 859 23.53 -48.50 -5.69
N GLY A 860 23.36 -48.51 -7.01
CA GLY A 860 23.11 -49.74 -7.75
C GLY A 860 21.77 -50.38 -7.36
N SER A 861 21.78 -51.66 -6.97
CA SER A 861 20.58 -52.40 -6.52
C SER A 861 20.25 -52.21 -5.04
N ARG A 862 21.11 -51.55 -4.26
CA ARG A 862 20.92 -51.33 -2.82
C ARG A 862 20.22 -49.98 -2.58
N SER A 863 19.32 -49.95 -1.60
CA SER A 863 18.66 -48.72 -1.16
C SER A 863 18.45 -48.70 0.35
N LEU A 864 18.47 -47.50 0.92
CA LEU A 864 18.26 -47.22 2.34
C LEU A 864 17.23 -46.10 2.46
N LYS A 865 16.11 -46.38 3.11
CA LYS A 865 15.12 -45.36 3.46
C LYS A 865 15.49 -44.75 4.80
N SER A 866 15.53 -43.41 4.86
CA SER A 866 15.84 -42.66 6.05
C SER A 866 15.10 -41.31 6.07
N ALA A 867 15.42 -40.45 7.03
CA ALA A 867 14.89 -39.11 7.14
C ALA A 867 15.99 -38.14 7.60
N LEU A 868 16.05 -36.97 6.97
CA LEU A 868 16.93 -35.86 7.35
C LEU A 868 16.14 -34.84 8.17
N GLU A 869 16.77 -34.23 9.15
CA GLU A 869 16.20 -33.14 9.96
C GLU A 869 16.80 -31.81 9.52
N LEU A 870 15.97 -30.78 9.36
CA LEU A 870 16.41 -29.43 9.01
C LEU A 870 17.28 -28.85 10.13
N ASP A 871 18.42 -28.27 9.77
CA ASP A 871 19.31 -27.61 10.72
C ASP A 871 18.79 -26.21 11.07
N VAL A 872 17.91 -26.14 12.07
CA VAL A 872 17.31 -24.89 12.54
C VAL A 872 18.36 -23.91 13.06
N GLN A 873 19.50 -24.40 13.59
CA GLN A 873 20.54 -23.50 14.06
C GLN A 873 21.28 -22.80 12.93
N ARG A 874 21.51 -23.49 11.81
CA ARG A 874 22.07 -22.87 10.60
C ARG A 874 21.14 -21.79 10.05
N ILE A 875 19.82 -21.96 10.14
CA ILE A 875 18.87 -20.90 9.76
C ILE A 875 19.05 -19.66 10.64
N THR A 876 19.35 -19.83 11.93
CA THR A 876 19.53 -18.69 12.86
C THR A 876 20.92 -18.07 12.84
N ASN A 877 21.98 -18.86 12.58
CA ASN A 877 23.38 -18.46 12.78
C ASN A 877 24.25 -18.60 11.53
N GLY A 878 23.72 -19.19 10.45
CA GLY A 878 24.42 -19.41 9.18
C GLY A 878 24.15 -18.31 8.16
N PRO A 879 24.76 -18.41 6.96
CA PRO A 879 24.49 -17.48 5.86
C PRO A 879 23.01 -17.48 5.47
N SER A 880 22.51 -16.35 4.98
CA SER A 880 21.10 -16.14 4.62
C SER A 880 20.53 -17.27 3.76
N VAL A 881 19.38 -17.80 4.17
CA VAL A 881 18.70 -18.94 3.52
C VAL A 881 18.36 -18.67 2.06
N LEU A 882 17.99 -17.43 1.70
CA LEU A 882 17.81 -16.98 0.33
C LEU A 882 18.74 -15.79 0.07
N GLN A 883 19.61 -15.90 -0.93
CA GLN A 883 20.57 -14.87 -1.30
C GLN A 883 20.41 -14.50 -2.77
N VAL A 884 20.15 -13.22 -3.05
CA VAL A 884 20.17 -12.71 -4.43
C VAL A 884 21.62 -12.70 -4.92
N THR A 885 21.89 -13.43 -6.00
CA THR A 885 23.23 -13.57 -6.60
C THR A 885 23.44 -12.59 -7.75
N ARG A 886 22.37 -12.26 -8.48
CA ARG A 886 22.35 -11.26 -9.54
C ARG A 886 21.00 -10.57 -9.59
N SER A 887 20.99 -9.26 -9.74
CA SER A 887 19.75 -8.50 -9.92
C SER A 887 20.00 -7.27 -10.78
N PRO A 888 19.01 -6.82 -11.58
CA PRO A 888 19.06 -5.53 -12.25
C PRO A 888 19.20 -4.36 -11.27
N ASN A 889 18.47 -4.40 -10.14
CA ASN A 889 18.40 -3.33 -9.16
C ASN A 889 17.77 -3.82 -7.84
N LEU A 890 17.93 -3.03 -6.78
CA LEU A 890 17.43 -3.38 -5.44
C LEU A 890 15.89 -3.48 -5.36
N PRO A 891 15.10 -2.55 -5.92
CA PRO A 891 13.64 -2.64 -5.85
C PRO A 891 13.06 -3.91 -6.49
N THR A 892 13.55 -4.33 -7.65
CA THR A 892 13.14 -5.59 -8.30
C THR A 892 13.51 -6.80 -7.44
N SER A 893 14.68 -6.80 -6.78
CA SER A 893 15.04 -7.84 -5.81
C SER A 893 14.04 -7.91 -4.65
N VAL A 894 13.70 -6.77 -4.04
CA VAL A 894 12.76 -6.71 -2.92
C VAL A 894 11.39 -7.25 -3.33
N LEU A 895 10.89 -6.89 -4.52
CA LEU A 895 9.62 -7.40 -5.04
C LEU A 895 9.66 -8.91 -5.32
N SER A 896 10.72 -9.41 -5.95
CA SER A 896 10.86 -10.85 -6.23
C SER A 896 10.97 -11.67 -4.94
N MET A 897 11.72 -11.19 -3.95
CA MET A 897 11.81 -11.80 -2.62
C MET A 897 10.48 -11.73 -1.88
N GLY A 898 9.77 -10.60 -1.97
CA GLY A 898 8.43 -10.44 -1.42
C GLY A 898 7.41 -11.39 -2.06
N GLY A 899 7.44 -11.52 -3.39
CA GLY A 899 6.62 -12.47 -4.16
C GLY A 899 6.90 -13.92 -3.77
N PHE A 900 8.17 -14.28 -3.57
CA PHE A 900 8.56 -15.58 -3.00
C PHE A 900 7.96 -15.80 -1.62
N ALA A 901 8.10 -14.84 -0.70
CA ALA A 901 7.49 -14.93 0.62
C ALA A 901 5.95 -15.06 0.54
N MET A 902 5.30 -14.28 -0.32
CA MET A 902 3.85 -14.30 -0.53
C MET A 902 3.38 -15.62 -1.13
N TYR A 903 4.12 -16.21 -2.06
CA TYR A 903 3.82 -17.54 -2.59
C TYR A 903 3.83 -18.61 -1.49
N PHE A 904 4.86 -18.61 -0.65
CA PHE A 904 4.95 -19.53 0.48
C PHE A 904 3.86 -19.27 1.53
N LEU A 905 3.52 -18.00 1.80
CA LEU A 905 2.39 -17.63 2.66
C LEU A 905 1.08 -18.18 2.10
N ARG A 906 0.79 -17.98 0.82
CA ARG A 906 -0.38 -18.53 0.12
C ARG A 906 -0.43 -20.06 0.21
N MET A 907 0.72 -20.72 0.04
CA MET A 907 0.84 -22.17 0.18
C MET A 907 0.53 -22.63 1.61
N ILE A 908 1.12 -21.97 2.62
CA ILE A 908 0.89 -22.25 4.03
C ILE A 908 -0.58 -22.01 4.40
N MET A 909 -1.20 -20.92 3.93
CA MET A 909 -2.63 -20.68 4.12
C MET A 909 -3.44 -21.80 3.47
N SER A 910 -3.13 -22.20 2.24
CA SER A 910 -3.83 -23.26 1.52
C SER A 910 -3.75 -24.63 2.24
N THR A 911 -2.58 -25.01 2.74
CA THR A 911 -2.35 -26.38 3.27
C THR A 911 -2.30 -26.50 4.80
N HIS A 912 -2.13 -25.39 5.54
CA HIS A 912 -1.87 -25.38 6.98
C HIS A 912 -2.71 -24.42 7.83
N PHE A 913 -3.64 -23.62 7.26
CA PHE A 913 -4.54 -22.72 8.02
C PHE A 913 -5.01 -23.22 9.41
N TRP A 914 -5.59 -24.43 9.52
CA TRP A 914 -6.06 -24.98 10.82
C TRP A 914 -4.96 -25.21 11.87
N SER A 915 -3.70 -25.18 11.47
CA SER A 915 -2.56 -25.35 12.36
C SER A 915 -2.23 -24.05 13.11
N PHE A 916 -2.72 -22.91 12.61
CA PHE A 916 -2.72 -21.62 13.32
C PHE A 916 -3.95 -21.56 14.23
N GLY A 917 -4.02 -22.47 15.21
CA GLY A 917 -4.97 -22.27 16.31
C GLY A 917 -4.57 -21.02 17.08
N ALA A 918 -5.53 -20.14 17.39
CA ALA A 918 -5.31 -19.18 18.46
C ALA A 918 -4.86 -19.97 19.70
N PRO A 919 -3.76 -19.57 20.38
CA PRO A 919 -3.46 -20.09 21.70
C PRO A 919 -4.75 -20.07 22.53
N SER A 920 -5.02 -21.10 23.34
CA SER A 920 -6.20 -21.13 24.21
C SER A 920 -6.12 -19.98 25.20
N TYR A 921 -6.69 -18.84 24.83
CA TYR A 921 -6.73 -17.63 25.65
C TYR A 921 -7.90 -17.66 26.63
N GLU A 922 -8.62 -18.78 26.81
CA GLU A 922 -9.65 -18.88 27.86
C GLU A 922 -9.10 -18.46 29.23
N HIS A 923 -7.84 -18.77 29.51
CA HIS A 923 -7.15 -18.34 30.73
C HIS A 923 -6.77 -16.84 30.78
N PHE A 924 -6.86 -16.14 29.64
CA PHE A 924 -6.61 -14.70 29.50
C PHE A 924 -7.91 -13.89 29.34
N ALA A 925 -8.99 -14.48 28.84
CA ALA A 925 -10.29 -13.81 28.68
C ALA A 925 -10.92 -13.41 30.03
N GLU A 926 -10.69 -14.21 31.08
CA GLU A 926 -11.07 -13.85 32.46
C GLU A 926 -10.25 -12.67 33.03
N ARG A 927 -9.14 -12.28 32.38
CA ARG A 927 -8.23 -11.24 32.89
C ARG A 927 -8.56 -9.82 32.43
N ARG A 928 -9.42 -9.64 31.42
CA ARG A 928 -9.93 -8.30 31.04
C ARG A 928 -10.74 -7.64 32.18
N GLN A 929 -11.22 -8.41 33.16
CA GLN A 929 -11.85 -7.86 34.37
C GLN A 929 -10.85 -7.34 35.42
N LEU A 930 -9.55 -7.65 35.30
CA LEU A 930 -8.53 -7.16 36.24
C LEU A 930 -7.96 -5.79 35.84
N GLU A 931 -8.02 -5.43 34.54
CA GLU A 931 -7.54 -4.13 34.04
C GLU A 931 -8.51 -2.97 34.37
N THR A 932 -9.77 -3.26 34.70
CA THR A 932 -10.80 -2.25 35.00
C THR A 932 -11.10 -2.10 36.50
N SER A 933 -10.42 -2.84 37.37
CA SER A 933 -10.54 -2.63 38.82
C SER A 933 -9.63 -1.49 39.27
N GLU A 934 -10.14 -0.53 40.05
CA GLU A 934 -9.41 0.65 40.58
C GLU A 934 -8.23 0.30 41.53
N ARG A 935 -7.84 -0.98 41.61
CA ARG A 935 -6.54 -1.41 42.14
C ARG A 935 -5.61 -1.68 40.97
N GLN A 936 -4.68 -0.77 40.68
CA GLN A 936 -3.61 -1.01 39.72
C GLN A 936 -2.98 -2.38 40.00
N GLY A 937 -2.98 -3.25 38.99
CA GLY A 937 -2.88 -4.70 39.14
C GLY A 937 -1.83 -5.20 40.14
N ARG A 938 -2.27 -6.08 41.04
CA ARG A 938 -1.55 -7.07 41.87
C ARG A 938 -0.31 -6.66 42.70
N PHE A 939 0.32 -5.51 42.47
CA PHE A 939 1.47 -5.04 43.24
C PHE A 939 1.02 -4.01 44.28
N TYR A 940 1.51 -4.14 45.52
CA TYR A 940 1.10 -3.28 46.63
C TYR A 940 1.53 -1.81 46.45
N GLU A 941 2.63 -1.57 45.73
CA GLU A 941 3.18 -0.25 45.44
C GLU A 941 3.67 -0.15 43.98
N PRO A 942 3.64 1.05 43.36
CA PRO A 942 4.19 1.25 42.03
C PRO A 942 5.70 0.97 41.99
N PRO A 943 6.23 0.36 40.92
CA PRO A 943 7.65 0.06 40.83
C PRO A 943 8.50 1.33 40.68
N GLU A 944 9.63 1.35 41.37
CA GLU A 944 10.63 2.41 41.28
C GLU A 944 11.50 2.19 40.02
N VAL A 945 11.78 3.25 39.26
CA VAL A 945 12.64 3.17 38.06
C VAL A 945 13.92 3.96 38.28
N VAL A 946 15.06 3.27 38.20
CA VAL A 946 16.39 3.82 38.42
C VAL A 946 17.22 3.73 37.12
N TYR A 947 17.85 4.83 36.72
CA TYR A 947 18.70 4.89 35.53
C TYR A 947 20.17 4.98 35.93
N TYR A 948 21.02 4.18 35.28
CA TYR A 948 22.47 4.17 35.49
C TYR A 948 23.22 4.66 34.25
N GLY A 949 24.14 5.60 34.46
CA GLY A 949 25.11 6.08 33.47
C GLY A 949 26.47 5.35 33.55
N ARG A 950 27.40 5.71 32.65
CA ARG A 950 28.70 5.05 32.43
C ARG A 950 29.70 5.10 33.60
N GLY A 951 29.33 5.67 34.76
CA GLY A 951 30.21 5.92 35.92
C GLY A 951 30.07 4.97 37.11
N GLY A 952 29.24 3.93 37.02
CA GLY A 952 28.98 3.02 38.16
C GLY A 952 28.13 3.66 39.27
N ALA A 953 28.09 3.02 40.44
CA ALA A 953 27.12 3.26 41.53
C ALA A 953 26.99 4.72 42.04
N GLY A 954 27.93 5.62 41.70
CA GLY A 954 27.90 7.04 42.08
C GLY A 954 27.07 7.98 41.19
N GLN A 955 26.41 7.49 40.12
CA GLN A 955 25.62 8.32 39.19
C GLN A 955 24.18 7.80 38.94
N SER A 956 23.51 7.27 39.96
CA SER A 956 22.06 6.98 39.87
C SER A 956 21.27 8.30 39.80
N THR A 957 20.50 8.50 38.73
CA THR A 957 19.73 9.74 38.55
C THR A 957 18.23 9.41 38.41
N PRO A 958 17.33 10.06 39.19
CA PRO A 958 15.88 9.90 39.01
C PRO A 958 15.42 10.39 37.64
N ARG A 959 14.36 9.77 37.11
CA ARG A 959 13.79 10.00 35.76
C ARG A 959 13.66 11.49 35.39
N GLU A 960 13.08 12.29 36.28
CA GLU A 960 12.80 13.72 36.05
C GLU A 960 14.06 14.55 35.80
N LYS A 961 15.19 14.16 36.42
CA LYS A 961 16.46 14.88 36.31
C LYS A 961 17.25 14.47 35.07
N TYR A 962 17.03 13.25 34.57
CA TYR A 962 17.54 12.79 33.27
C TYR A 962 16.76 13.41 32.10
N GLU A 963 15.43 13.45 32.16
CA GLU A 963 14.59 14.04 31.10
C GLU A 963 14.79 15.57 30.95
N ARG A 964 15.23 16.27 32.01
CA ARG A 964 15.60 17.69 31.97
C ARG A 964 17.02 17.97 31.47
N ALA A 965 17.92 16.98 31.44
CA ALA A 965 19.29 17.16 30.95
C ALA A 965 19.29 17.16 29.42
N GLY A 966 19.05 18.33 28.83
CA GLY A 966 18.90 18.53 27.39
C GLY A 966 19.98 17.86 26.53
N PHE A 967 19.53 17.22 25.47
CA PHE A 967 20.35 16.53 24.47
C PHE A 967 21.33 17.51 23.79
N ARG A 968 22.60 17.51 24.20
CA ARG A 968 23.71 18.06 23.40
C ARG A 968 24.47 16.90 22.75
N ASN A 969 24.56 16.94 21.42
CA ASN A 969 25.41 16.08 20.56
C ASN A 969 24.94 14.63 20.28
N GLY A 970 23.62 14.40 20.17
CA GLY A 970 23.09 13.41 19.22
C GLY A 970 23.46 11.93 19.37
N LYS A 971 24.02 11.48 20.51
CA LYS A 971 24.13 10.04 20.81
C LYS A 971 23.75 9.77 22.28
N PRO A 972 22.74 8.93 22.58
CA PRO A 972 22.50 8.49 23.94
C PRO A 972 23.70 7.66 24.42
N SER A 973 24.23 7.98 25.62
CA SER A 973 25.11 7.03 26.33
C SER A 973 24.29 5.75 26.63
N PRO A 974 24.92 4.57 26.70
CA PRO A 974 24.19 3.37 27.09
C PRO A 974 23.64 3.56 28.50
N VAL A 975 22.32 3.61 28.62
CA VAL A 975 21.60 3.73 29.88
C VAL A 975 21.07 2.37 30.25
N SER A 976 21.52 1.82 31.38
CA SER A 976 20.87 0.67 31.98
C SER A 976 19.68 1.16 32.81
N ARG A 977 18.48 0.72 32.44
CA ARG A 977 17.24 1.01 33.18
C ARG A 977 16.95 -0.16 34.10
N LEU A 978 16.98 0.09 35.40
CA LEU A 978 16.57 -0.90 36.40
C LEU A 978 15.19 -0.55 36.93
N VAL A 979 14.28 -1.52 36.94
CA VAL A 979 12.96 -1.41 37.54
C VAL A 979 12.94 -2.24 38.81
N ARG A 980 12.59 -1.62 39.94
CA ARG A 980 12.59 -2.22 41.26
C ARG A 980 11.15 -2.40 41.75
N TYR A 981 10.83 -3.61 42.20
CA TYR A 981 9.58 -3.95 42.85
C TYR A 981 9.86 -4.30 44.32
N GLN A 982 9.07 -3.73 45.23
CA GLN A 982 9.23 -3.93 46.65
C GLN A 982 8.01 -4.64 47.25
N PRO A 983 8.20 -5.56 48.20
CA PRO A 983 7.10 -6.09 48.99
C PRO A 983 6.52 -4.94 49.85
N GLY A 984 5.19 -4.93 50.03
CA GLY A 984 4.47 -3.86 50.75
C GLY A 984 5.01 -3.59 52.16
N SER A 985 4.58 -2.47 52.74
CA SER A 985 5.09 -1.77 53.95
C SER A 985 5.14 -2.55 55.30
N GLY A 986 5.66 -3.78 55.30
CA GLY A 986 6.02 -4.57 56.48
C GLY A 986 7.54 -4.75 56.64
N ASP A 987 7.96 -4.98 57.89
CA ASP A 987 9.34 -5.07 58.41
C ASP A 987 10.47 -5.31 57.36
N THR A 988 11.39 -4.34 57.27
CA THR A 988 12.54 -4.36 56.35
C THR A 988 13.68 -5.27 56.83
N ALA A 989 13.60 -5.80 58.05
CA ALA A 989 14.63 -6.65 58.63
C ALA A 989 14.68 -8.03 57.93
N GLY A 990 15.76 -8.32 57.19
CA GLY A 990 16.03 -9.62 56.58
C GLY A 990 15.69 -9.77 55.08
N ARG A 991 15.32 -8.68 54.40
CA ARG A 991 15.03 -8.67 52.95
C ARG A 991 16.27 -9.06 52.13
N ARG A 992 16.09 -9.91 51.10
CA ARG A 992 17.14 -10.31 50.16
C ARG A 992 16.89 -9.66 48.80
N SER A 993 17.91 -9.08 48.17
CA SER A 993 17.77 -8.51 46.82
C SER A 993 18.03 -9.57 45.75
N ILE A 994 17.25 -9.52 44.68
CA ILE A 994 17.46 -10.35 43.49
C ILE A 994 17.41 -9.49 42.23
N LEU A 995 18.36 -9.69 41.32
CA LEU A 995 18.39 -9.05 40.01
C LEU A 995 18.02 -10.07 38.93
N LEU A 996 16.96 -9.77 38.18
CA LEU A 996 16.49 -10.57 37.05
C LEU A 996 16.98 -9.92 35.75
N VAL A 997 17.78 -10.67 34.99
CA VAL A 997 18.35 -10.24 33.71
C VAL A 997 17.87 -11.19 32.62
N HIS A 998 17.29 -10.64 31.56
CA HIS A 998 16.79 -11.44 30.43
C HIS A 998 17.93 -11.81 29.46
N GLY A 999 17.69 -12.84 28.63
CA GLY A 999 18.61 -13.23 27.55
C GLY A 999 18.56 -12.32 26.32
N LEU A 1000 19.48 -12.54 25.37
CA LEU A 1000 19.82 -11.67 24.23
C LEU A 1000 18.72 -11.43 23.17
N ALA A 1001 17.52 -11.99 23.33
CA ALA A 1001 16.41 -11.85 22.37
C ALA A 1001 15.04 -11.58 23.01
N HIS A 1002 14.96 -11.43 24.34
CA HIS A 1002 13.70 -11.29 25.07
C HIS A 1002 13.64 -9.94 25.78
N SER A 1003 12.45 -9.43 26.09
CA SER A 1003 12.29 -8.23 26.92
C SER A 1003 12.30 -8.58 28.41
N SER A 1004 12.84 -7.69 29.24
CA SER A 1004 12.76 -7.76 30.71
C SER A 1004 11.34 -7.88 31.27
N ARG A 1005 10.33 -7.53 30.46
CA ARG A 1005 8.91 -7.74 30.77
C ARG A 1005 8.55 -9.18 31.07
N VAL A 1006 9.28 -10.16 30.53
CA VAL A 1006 9.00 -11.59 30.71
C VAL A 1006 8.91 -12.03 32.18
N PHE A 1007 9.60 -11.33 33.10
CA PHE A 1007 9.60 -11.69 34.52
C PHE A 1007 8.33 -11.27 35.28
N TRP A 1008 7.62 -10.24 34.80
CA TRP A 1008 6.38 -9.73 35.40
C TRP A 1008 5.15 -9.91 34.52
N THR A 1009 5.31 -10.34 33.26
CA THR A 1009 4.19 -10.75 32.41
C THR A 1009 3.55 -12.01 32.99
N ASP A 1010 2.24 -12.00 33.17
CA ASP A 1010 1.48 -13.10 33.77
C ASP A 1010 1.30 -14.31 32.81
N THR A 1011 2.36 -14.92 32.29
CA THR A 1011 2.22 -16.11 31.43
C THR A 1011 1.87 -17.39 32.22
N ILE A 1012 2.00 -17.35 33.54
CA ILE A 1012 1.70 -18.43 34.51
C ILE A 1012 0.95 -17.84 35.72
N ALA A 1013 0.42 -18.70 36.61
CA ALA A 1013 -0.45 -18.28 37.72
C ALA A 1013 0.19 -17.30 38.71
N CYS A 1014 1.49 -17.46 38.98
CA CYS A 1014 2.32 -16.56 39.79
C CYS A 1014 3.57 -16.22 38.97
N ASN A 1015 3.73 -14.96 38.55
CA ASN A 1015 4.91 -14.54 37.79
C ASN A 1015 6.15 -14.49 38.71
N PHE A 1016 7.35 -14.42 38.10
CA PHE A 1016 8.61 -14.50 38.85
C PHE A 1016 8.77 -13.33 39.84
N VAL A 1017 8.38 -12.12 39.42
CA VAL A 1017 8.44 -10.94 40.29
C VAL A 1017 7.53 -11.14 41.50
N GLN A 1018 6.28 -11.56 41.28
CA GLN A 1018 5.32 -11.83 42.34
C GLN A 1018 5.81 -12.93 43.30
N TYR A 1019 6.31 -14.05 42.77
CA TYR A 1019 6.86 -15.13 43.59
C TYR A 1019 7.97 -14.64 44.53
N PHE A 1020 8.89 -13.83 44.03
CA PHE A 1020 9.98 -13.30 44.85
C PHE A 1020 9.49 -12.24 45.86
N LEU A 1021 8.57 -11.37 45.47
CA LEU A 1021 7.95 -10.41 46.40
C LEU A 1021 7.22 -11.13 47.55
N ASP A 1022 6.44 -12.16 47.24
CA ASP A 1022 5.72 -12.97 48.24
C ASP A 1022 6.68 -13.72 49.18
N ASN A 1023 7.91 -13.96 48.75
CA ASN A 1023 8.99 -14.55 49.54
C ASN A 1023 9.94 -13.51 50.16
N ASN A 1024 9.50 -12.25 50.29
CA ASN A 1024 10.21 -11.14 50.93
C ASN A 1024 11.55 -10.75 50.26
N TYR A 1025 11.61 -10.86 48.92
CA TYR A 1025 12.72 -10.35 48.13
C TYR A 1025 12.46 -8.93 47.61
N ASP A 1026 13.53 -8.14 47.53
CA ASP A 1026 13.58 -6.87 46.79
C ASP A 1026 13.99 -7.17 45.33
N VAL A 1027 13.05 -7.04 44.40
CA VAL A 1027 13.21 -7.56 43.03
C VAL A 1027 13.61 -6.44 42.07
N TRP A 1028 14.78 -6.58 41.47
CA TRP A 1028 15.33 -5.67 40.47
C TRP A 1028 15.28 -6.32 39.10
N ILE A 1029 14.92 -5.56 38.07
CA ILE A 1029 14.80 -6.03 36.68
C ILE A 1029 15.62 -5.12 35.78
N LEU A 1030 16.60 -5.67 35.06
CA LEU A 1030 17.43 -4.97 34.08
C LEU A 1030 16.81 -4.96 32.68
#